data_AF-A0A5B6WWZ0-F1
#
_entry.id   AF-A0A5B6WWZ0-F1
#
_cell.length_a   1.000
_cell.length_b   1.000
_cell.length_c   1.000
_cell.angle_alpha   90.00
_cell.angle_beta   90.00
_cell.angle_gamma   90.00
#
_symmetry.space_group_name_H-M   'P 1'
#
loop_
_entity.id
_entity.type
_entity.pdbx_description
1 polymer ?
#
loop_
_entity_poly.entity_id
_entity_poly.type
_entity_poly.pdbx_seq_one_letter_code
_entity_poly.pdbx_strand_id
1 'polypeptide(L)'
;MESESPTETKKGKSKTPKKAKESILKQKSPAEFFAENKNIAGFDNPGKCLYTTVRELVENALDSAEAISELPVIEITIEEIVKSKFNSMIGLVDRERVDEALYDDYETAKAREKRLAKEARAQEIQAKNAALGKKVKEHAVSKSSKGRGEASFYRVTCRDNGRGMPHDDIPNMFGRVLSGTKYGLKQTRGKFGLGAKMVILLTCALIWSKMSTGLPIEISSSMRGQSYLSFCRLDIDIHRYDLNARVMLYHKGVFNFRNIPHIHLHEKRDNKDKWHGAEIQVVIEGNWTTYRSKILHYMRQMAVITPYAQFLFKFVTDALDKNVTIKFARRTDVMPPVPVETKHHPSSVDILLIKRLIAETSKQNLMQFLQHEFVNIGKPLAERLIGKKGSSIYVPALVDIGEMGPEFSPKMAVKSLTDQQIVRIHQLFRQAKFDDPSGDCLSPAGEYNLRLGIIKELHPDMVATYSGSAQVFEGHPFIVEAGVSVGGKDVKQGLNIFRFANRIPLLFEQGGDVVTRTALKRISWNNYKINQTQDKIGVFVSIVSTKIPFKGTGKEYIGDDISEIASAVKSAIQQCCIQLKSKIVKKMQAREQQERKRNLSKYIPDATNAVYDVLKEMAQSHASKKKRYEEGDADILRKVSDHLITKETLYEKLTQHVEKVDYEMALEYATQTGVREEPREDIYLQSLDGKGNFFDFHSPIFVFRLFL
;
A
#
# COMPACT_ATOMS: atom_id res chain seq x y z
N MET A 1 33.89 -77.02 56.05
CA MET A 1 35.32 -76.73 55.88
C MET A 1 35.68 -77.08 54.46
N GLU A 2 36.50 -76.23 53.84
CA GLU A 2 37.13 -76.33 52.52
C GLU A 2 36.28 -76.18 51.24
N SER A 3 36.45 -74.97 50.68
CA SER A 3 36.61 -74.59 49.26
C SER A 3 35.85 -75.34 48.17
N GLU A 4 35.00 -74.60 47.43
CA GLU A 4 35.17 -74.39 45.99
C GLU A 4 34.21 -73.31 45.45
N SER A 5 34.78 -72.31 44.79
CA SER A 5 34.15 -71.50 43.74
C SER A 5 34.68 -72.04 42.38
N PRO A 6 34.03 -71.85 41.21
CA PRO A 6 33.04 -70.80 40.90
C PRO A 6 31.87 -71.23 39.98
N THR A 7 30.81 -70.42 39.91
CA THR A 7 30.00 -70.28 38.67
C THR A 7 29.32 -68.91 38.63
N GLU A 8 29.46 -68.26 37.48
CA GLU A 8 29.06 -66.89 37.19
C GLU A 8 27.55 -66.64 37.21
N THR A 9 27.12 -65.45 37.66
CA THR A 9 25.91 -64.80 37.13
C THR A 9 26.02 -63.26 37.15
N LYS A 10 26.11 -62.71 35.93
CA LYS A 10 25.57 -61.42 35.43
C LYS A 10 25.67 -60.17 36.33
N LYS A 11 26.69 -59.34 36.07
CA LYS A 11 26.73 -57.91 36.47
C LYS A 11 25.69 -57.10 35.69
N GLY A 12 24.77 -56.47 36.41
CA GLY A 12 23.82 -55.48 35.89
C GLY A 12 24.52 -54.24 35.35
N LYS A 13 23.99 -53.72 34.23
CA LYS A 13 24.43 -52.48 33.60
C LYS A 13 24.31 -51.31 34.59
N SER A 14 25.44 -50.67 34.85
CA SER A 14 25.56 -49.40 35.55
C SER A 14 24.72 -48.32 34.85
N LYS A 15 23.68 -47.84 35.54
CA LYS A 15 22.99 -46.59 35.16
C LYS A 15 23.93 -45.44 35.50
N THR A 16 24.57 -44.87 34.48
CA THR A 16 25.19 -43.54 34.58
C THR A 16 24.14 -42.53 35.04
N PRO A 17 24.43 -41.70 36.06
CA PRO A 17 23.48 -40.68 36.49
C PRO A 17 23.33 -39.67 35.35
N LYS A 18 22.11 -39.54 34.82
CA LYS A 18 21.76 -38.47 33.90
C LYS A 18 22.00 -37.15 34.63
N LYS A 19 23.11 -36.46 34.31
CA LYS A 19 23.29 -35.04 34.65
C LYS A 19 22.03 -34.32 34.19
N ALA A 20 21.29 -33.74 35.14
CA ALA A 20 20.26 -32.78 34.83
C ALA A 20 20.91 -31.72 33.94
N LYS A 21 20.36 -31.48 32.74
CA LYS A 21 20.78 -30.35 31.91
C LYS A 21 20.46 -29.11 32.72
N GLU A 22 21.46 -28.53 33.39
CA GLU A 22 21.37 -27.15 33.85
C GLU A 22 20.98 -26.33 32.63
N SER A 23 19.79 -25.73 32.71
CA SER A 23 19.30 -24.81 31.70
C SER A 23 20.16 -23.54 31.77
N ILE A 24 21.33 -23.58 31.15
CA ILE A 24 22.18 -22.40 31.01
C ILE A 24 21.36 -21.37 30.23
N LEU A 25 21.04 -20.25 30.88
CA LEU A 25 20.38 -19.13 30.23
C LEU A 25 21.32 -18.59 29.13
N LYS A 26 20.97 -18.84 27.87
CA LYS A 26 21.73 -18.38 26.71
C LYS A 26 21.11 -17.08 26.19
N GLN A 27 21.90 -16.00 26.22
CA GLN A 27 21.52 -14.74 25.61
C GLN A 27 21.83 -14.80 24.11
N LYS A 28 20.81 -14.61 23.27
CA LYS A 28 20.95 -14.58 21.80
C LYS A 28 21.08 -13.16 21.28
N SER A 29 21.81 -13.00 20.19
CA SER A 29 21.84 -11.73 19.48
C SER A 29 20.53 -11.50 18.72
N PRO A 30 20.15 -10.24 18.42
CA PRO A 30 18.99 -9.98 17.56
C PRO A 30 19.06 -10.69 16.20
N ALA A 31 20.25 -10.78 15.59
CA ALA A 31 20.46 -11.49 14.31
C ALA A 31 20.16 -13.00 14.43
N GLU A 32 20.65 -13.63 15.51
CA GLU A 32 20.40 -15.04 15.83
C GLU A 32 18.91 -15.30 16.09
N PHE A 33 18.23 -14.38 16.78
CA PHE A 33 16.79 -14.47 17.04
C PHE A 33 15.98 -14.52 15.73
N PHE A 34 16.28 -13.67 14.74
CA PHE A 34 15.57 -13.68 13.46
C PHE A 34 15.96 -14.85 12.55
N ALA A 35 17.20 -15.34 12.64
CA ALA A 35 17.64 -16.53 11.93
C ALA A 35 16.84 -17.78 12.35
N GLU A 36 16.48 -17.88 13.62
CA GLU A 36 15.65 -18.97 14.16
C GLU A 36 14.15 -18.72 13.97
N ASN A 37 13.71 -17.47 14.09
CA ASN A 37 12.29 -17.09 14.04
C ASN A 37 11.90 -16.43 12.70
N LYS A 38 12.21 -17.12 11.59
CA LYS A 38 12.02 -16.61 10.22
C LYS A 38 10.57 -16.19 9.90
N ASN A 39 9.60 -16.85 10.55
CA ASN A 39 8.18 -16.60 10.36
C ASN A 39 7.76 -15.18 10.82
N ILE A 40 8.42 -14.64 11.85
CA ILE A 40 8.10 -13.31 12.40
C ILE A 40 8.41 -12.21 11.37
N ALA A 41 9.44 -12.42 10.54
CA ALA A 41 9.88 -11.50 9.51
C ALA A 41 9.23 -11.77 8.13
N GLY A 42 8.41 -12.82 7.98
CA GLY A 42 7.77 -13.17 6.71
C GLY A 42 8.65 -13.96 5.73
N PHE A 43 9.73 -14.59 6.22
CA PHE A 43 10.65 -15.45 5.45
C PHE A 43 10.38 -16.94 5.70
N ASP A 44 9.15 -17.31 6.01
CA ASP A 44 8.72 -18.69 6.22
C ASP A 44 8.66 -19.50 4.90
N ASN A 45 8.35 -18.82 3.80
CA ASN A 45 8.15 -19.42 2.48
C ASN A 45 9.04 -18.74 1.43
N PRO A 46 9.79 -19.49 0.58
CA PRO A 46 10.60 -18.91 -0.50
C PRO A 46 9.82 -17.94 -1.41
N GLY A 47 8.54 -18.21 -1.67
CA GLY A 47 7.72 -17.30 -2.47
C GLY A 47 7.36 -16.00 -1.73
N LYS A 48 7.10 -16.08 -0.41
CA LYS A 48 6.83 -14.90 0.42
C LYS A 48 8.09 -14.07 0.65
N CYS A 49 9.26 -14.73 0.73
CA CYS A 49 10.58 -14.11 0.76
C CYS A 49 10.78 -13.16 -0.43
N LEU A 50 10.62 -13.66 -1.67
CA LEU A 50 10.78 -12.86 -2.88
C LEU A 50 9.85 -11.64 -2.90
N TYR A 51 8.57 -11.83 -2.56
CA TYR A 51 7.60 -10.74 -2.45
C TYR A 51 8.02 -9.69 -1.41
N THR A 52 8.44 -10.14 -0.23
CA THR A 52 8.78 -9.26 0.89
C THR A 52 10.03 -8.45 0.58
N THR A 53 11.05 -9.06 -0.05
CA THR A 53 12.26 -8.35 -0.51
C THR A 53 11.92 -7.25 -1.51
N VAL A 54 11.10 -7.54 -2.54
CA VAL A 54 10.68 -6.53 -3.52
C VAL A 54 9.90 -5.40 -2.85
N ARG A 55 8.94 -5.74 -1.97
CA ARG A 55 8.13 -4.76 -1.24
C ARG A 55 9.00 -3.77 -0.45
N GLU A 56 9.91 -4.28 0.38
CA GLU A 56 10.74 -3.44 1.27
C GLU A 56 11.73 -2.56 0.48
N LEU A 57 12.32 -3.07 -0.61
CA LEU A 57 13.19 -2.28 -1.49
C LEU A 57 12.43 -1.11 -2.13
N VAL A 58 11.20 -1.34 -2.61
CA VAL A 58 10.36 -0.31 -3.22
C VAL A 58 9.91 0.74 -2.21
N GLU A 59 9.47 0.31 -1.02
CA GLU A 59 9.00 1.23 0.03
C GLU A 59 10.11 2.22 0.42
N ASN A 60 11.37 1.76 0.49
CA ASN A 60 12.51 2.62 0.77
C ASN A 60 12.90 3.55 -0.35
N ALA A 61 12.91 3.05 -1.58
CA ALA A 61 13.22 3.86 -2.75
C ALA A 61 12.26 5.05 -2.83
N LEU A 62 10.96 4.80 -2.57
CA LEU A 62 9.95 5.85 -2.47
C LEU A 62 10.20 6.82 -1.31
N ASP A 63 10.42 6.30 -0.09
CA ASP A 63 10.71 7.14 1.07
C ASP A 63 11.96 8.03 0.84
N SER A 64 12.98 7.50 0.14
CA SER A 64 14.25 8.19 -0.12
C SER A 64 14.14 9.29 -1.18
N ALA A 65 13.30 9.07 -2.20
CA ALA A 65 13.00 10.09 -3.22
C ALA A 65 12.05 11.17 -2.67
N GLU A 66 11.00 10.78 -1.95
CA GLU A 66 10.06 11.72 -1.34
C GLU A 66 10.72 12.59 -0.25
N ALA A 67 11.71 12.07 0.48
CA ALA A 67 12.44 12.83 1.48
C ALA A 67 13.19 14.04 0.92
N ILE A 68 13.56 14.02 -0.37
CA ILE A 68 14.20 15.14 -1.07
C ILE A 68 13.23 15.87 -2.02
N SER A 69 11.94 15.54 -1.96
CA SER A 69 10.89 16.08 -2.83
C SER A 69 11.18 15.89 -4.32
N GLU A 70 11.81 14.79 -4.69
CA GLU A 70 12.11 14.44 -6.07
C GLU A 70 11.13 13.37 -6.58
N LEU A 71 10.69 13.50 -7.84
CA LEU A 71 9.76 12.55 -8.46
C LEU A 71 10.43 11.15 -8.54
N PRO A 72 9.86 10.10 -7.91
CA PRO A 72 10.53 8.82 -7.82
C PRO A 72 10.56 8.10 -9.17
N VAL A 73 11.74 7.62 -9.54
CA VAL A 73 11.99 6.73 -10.68
C VAL A 73 12.66 5.47 -10.13
N ILE A 74 11.91 4.37 -10.12
CA ILE A 74 12.33 3.13 -9.49
C ILE A 74 12.35 2.01 -10.53
N GLU A 75 13.49 1.36 -10.65
CA GLU A 75 13.70 0.19 -11.51
C GLU A 75 13.92 -1.05 -10.66
N ILE A 76 13.13 -2.09 -10.93
CA ILE A 76 13.21 -3.39 -10.25
C ILE A 76 13.47 -4.44 -11.30
N THR A 77 14.57 -5.15 -11.16
CA THR A 77 14.91 -6.29 -12.01
C THR A 77 14.98 -7.56 -11.17
N ILE A 78 14.26 -8.60 -11.61
CA ILE A 78 14.33 -9.94 -11.04
C ILE A 78 14.89 -10.86 -12.12
N GLU A 79 16.10 -11.37 -11.90
CA GLU A 79 16.77 -12.31 -12.79
C GLU A 79 16.72 -13.72 -12.19
N GLU A 80 16.28 -14.71 -12.97
CA GLU A 80 16.33 -16.13 -12.61
C GLU A 80 17.74 -16.70 -12.82
N ILE A 81 18.32 -17.29 -11.78
CA ILE A 81 19.64 -17.90 -11.81
C ILE A 81 19.48 -19.43 -11.84
N VAL A 82 19.98 -20.03 -12.92
CA VAL A 82 20.06 -21.50 -13.05
C VAL A 82 21.11 -22.05 -12.09
N LYS A 83 20.86 -23.25 -11.53
CA LYS A 83 21.73 -23.94 -10.58
C LYS A 83 23.19 -24.08 -11.03
N SER A 84 23.45 -24.27 -12.32
CA SER A 84 24.82 -24.31 -12.87
C SER A 84 25.54 -22.96 -12.74
N LYS A 85 24.90 -21.87 -13.19
CA LYS A 85 25.42 -20.49 -13.05
C LYS A 85 25.61 -20.14 -11.57
N PHE A 86 24.71 -20.62 -10.72
CA PHE A 86 24.79 -20.46 -9.27
C PHE A 86 25.99 -21.18 -8.64
N ASN A 87 26.20 -22.46 -8.97
CA ASN A 87 27.34 -23.24 -8.48
C ASN A 87 28.66 -22.56 -8.89
N SER A 88 28.75 -22.06 -10.13
CA SER A 88 29.90 -21.26 -10.59
C SER A 88 30.10 -19.98 -9.79
N MET A 89 29.03 -19.24 -9.45
CA MET A 89 29.13 -18.02 -8.65
C MET A 89 29.61 -18.26 -7.21
N ILE A 90 29.34 -19.44 -6.65
CA ILE A 90 29.80 -19.83 -5.31
C ILE A 90 31.23 -20.40 -5.35
N GLY A 91 31.79 -20.65 -6.54
CA GLY A 91 33.08 -21.30 -6.70
C GLY A 91 33.03 -22.82 -6.46
N LEU A 92 31.84 -23.41 -6.46
CA LEU A 92 31.65 -24.86 -6.40
C LEU A 92 31.85 -25.41 -7.82
N VAL A 93 32.94 -26.15 -8.00
CA VAL A 93 33.13 -27.01 -9.17
C VAL A 93 32.26 -28.25 -8.95
N ASP A 94 31.39 -28.58 -9.91
CA ASP A 94 30.64 -29.83 -9.90
C ASP A 94 31.65 -31.00 -9.94
N ARG A 95 31.97 -31.55 -8.77
CA ARG A 95 32.79 -32.76 -8.65
C ARG A 95 31.90 -33.98 -8.85
N GLU A 96 32.38 -34.94 -9.63
CA GLU A 96 31.72 -36.23 -9.76
C GLU A 96 31.54 -36.87 -8.37
N ARG A 97 30.35 -37.42 -8.11
CA ARG A 97 30.04 -38.07 -6.85
C ARG A 97 30.91 -39.33 -6.74
N VAL A 98 31.85 -39.33 -5.79
CA VAL A 98 32.80 -40.45 -5.62
C VAL A 98 32.17 -41.64 -4.89
N ASP A 99 31.27 -41.39 -3.95
CA ASP A 99 30.57 -42.42 -3.19
C ASP A 99 29.06 -42.23 -3.32
N GLU A 100 28.44 -42.94 -4.26
CA GLU A 100 27.01 -42.87 -4.51
C GLU A 100 26.17 -43.38 -3.32
N ALA A 101 26.73 -44.25 -2.45
CA ALA A 101 26.01 -44.86 -1.33
C ALA A 101 25.79 -43.91 -0.13
N LEU A 102 26.46 -42.76 -0.13
CA LEU A 102 26.32 -41.72 0.90
C LEU A 102 25.06 -40.84 0.69
N TYR A 103 24.44 -40.90 -0.48
CA TYR A 103 23.33 -40.01 -0.85
C TYR A 103 21.96 -40.71 -0.76
N ASP A 104 20.94 -40.00 -0.27
CA ASP A 104 19.57 -40.51 -0.10
C ASP A 104 18.87 -40.86 -1.44
N ASP A 105 19.42 -40.43 -2.57
CA ASP A 105 18.98 -40.78 -3.93
C ASP A 105 19.70 -42.02 -4.49
N TYR A 106 20.48 -42.74 -3.67
CA TYR A 106 21.13 -44.00 -4.04
C TYR A 106 20.11 -45.06 -4.43
N GLU A 107 19.87 -45.15 -5.73
CA GLU A 107 19.08 -46.20 -6.34
C GLU A 107 20.00 -47.41 -6.54
N THR A 108 19.78 -48.51 -5.81
CA THR A 108 20.51 -49.77 -6.05
C THR A 108 20.42 -50.11 -7.54
N ALA A 109 21.49 -50.69 -8.13
CA ALA A 109 21.54 -51.01 -9.56
C ALA A 109 20.27 -51.74 -10.06
N LYS A 110 19.73 -52.63 -9.22
CA LYS A 110 18.48 -53.37 -9.46
C LYS A 110 17.22 -52.50 -9.46
N ALA A 111 17.16 -51.45 -8.66
CA ALA A 111 16.08 -50.46 -8.67
C ALA A 111 16.17 -49.53 -9.90
N ARG A 112 17.39 -49.13 -10.27
CA ARG A 112 17.66 -48.30 -11.46
C ARG A 112 17.25 -49.00 -12.75
N GLU A 113 17.62 -50.28 -12.89
CA GLU A 113 17.22 -51.13 -14.01
C GLU A 113 15.69 -51.30 -14.06
N LYS A 114 15.04 -51.49 -12.90
CA LYS A 114 13.59 -51.60 -12.80
C LYS A 114 12.87 -50.30 -13.17
N ARG A 115 13.43 -49.14 -12.84
CA ARG A 115 12.88 -47.83 -13.23
C ARG A 115 13.04 -47.58 -14.72
N LEU A 116 14.24 -47.81 -15.27
CA LEU A 116 14.51 -47.68 -16.70
C LEU A 116 13.63 -48.61 -17.53
N ALA A 117 13.45 -49.86 -17.10
CA ALA A 117 12.53 -50.79 -17.75
C ALA A 117 11.06 -50.32 -17.68
N LYS A 118 10.65 -49.67 -16.58
CA LYS A 118 9.31 -49.12 -16.40
C LYS A 118 9.11 -47.85 -17.25
N GLU A 119 10.10 -46.98 -17.34
CA GLU A 119 10.10 -45.78 -18.19
C GLU A 119 10.11 -46.16 -19.67
N ALA A 120 10.91 -47.14 -20.10
CA ALA A 120 10.91 -47.65 -21.47
C ALA A 120 9.56 -48.26 -21.86
N ARG A 121 8.96 -49.08 -20.99
CA ARG A 121 7.59 -49.60 -21.21
C ARG A 121 6.55 -48.48 -21.25
N ALA A 122 6.67 -47.47 -20.39
CA ALA A 122 5.76 -46.34 -20.37
C ALA A 122 5.89 -45.49 -21.65
N GLN A 123 7.10 -45.24 -22.13
CA GLN A 123 7.37 -44.54 -23.39
C GLN A 123 6.88 -45.34 -24.60
N GLU A 124 7.05 -46.67 -24.61
CA GLU A 124 6.50 -47.53 -25.68
C GLU A 124 4.97 -47.49 -25.70
N ILE A 125 4.33 -47.51 -24.52
CA ILE A 125 2.88 -47.35 -24.39
C ILE A 125 2.44 -45.94 -24.83
N GLN A 126 3.21 -44.90 -24.50
CA GLN A 126 2.94 -43.52 -24.90
C GLN A 126 3.09 -43.33 -26.43
N ALA A 127 4.11 -43.96 -27.03
CA ALA A 127 4.33 -43.98 -28.47
C ALA A 127 3.23 -44.76 -29.22
N LYS A 128 2.79 -45.91 -28.69
CA LYS A 128 1.64 -46.66 -29.22
C LYS A 128 0.33 -45.86 -29.10
N ASN A 129 0.12 -45.17 -27.98
CA ASN A 129 -1.06 -44.32 -27.80
C ASN A 129 -1.04 -43.07 -28.71
N ALA A 130 0.14 -42.51 -28.98
CA ALA A 130 0.32 -41.41 -29.93
C ALA A 130 0.09 -41.87 -31.39
N ALA A 131 0.55 -43.07 -31.75
CA ALA A 131 0.31 -43.68 -33.07
C ALA A 131 -1.17 -44.02 -33.31
N LEU A 132 -1.94 -44.31 -32.26
CA LEU A 132 -3.37 -44.62 -32.32
C LEU A 132 -4.31 -43.40 -32.26
N GLY A 133 -3.78 -42.17 -32.29
CA GLY A 133 -4.57 -40.93 -32.44
C GLY A 133 -5.55 -40.59 -31.30
N LYS A 134 -5.53 -41.31 -30.16
CA LYS A 134 -6.33 -40.97 -28.99
C LYS A 134 -5.67 -39.81 -28.23
N LYS A 135 -6.37 -38.66 -28.12
CA LYS A 135 -5.95 -37.54 -27.26
C LYS A 135 -5.81 -38.02 -25.81
N VAL A 136 -4.56 -38.20 -25.36
CA VAL A 136 -4.25 -38.54 -23.98
C VAL A 136 -4.45 -37.30 -23.10
N LYS A 137 -5.38 -37.37 -22.15
CA LYS A 137 -5.42 -36.49 -20.97
C LYS A 137 -4.09 -36.63 -20.23
N GLU A 138 -3.39 -35.53 -19.97
CA GLU A 138 -2.19 -35.51 -19.12
C GLU A 138 -2.49 -36.18 -17.77
N HIS A 139 -2.02 -37.42 -17.62
CA HIS A 139 -1.97 -38.06 -16.32
C HIS A 139 -0.73 -37.55 -15.60
N ALA A 140 -0.98 -36.92 -14.46
CA ALA A 140 -0.01 -36.46 -13.49
C ALA A 140 1.09 -37.50 -13.26
N VAL A 141 2.34 -37.01 -13.36
CA VAL A 141 3.55 -37.72 -12.98
C VAL A 141 3.33 -38.47 -11.67
N SER A 142 3.51 -39.79 -11.73
CA SER A 142 3.46 -40.66 -10.56
C SER A 142 4.42 -40.13 -9.50
N LYS A 143 3.89 -39.92 -8.30
CA LYS A 143 4.63 -39.57 -7.07
C LYS A 143 5.84 -40.49 -6.88
N SER A 144 6.99 -40.11 -7.42
CA SER A 144 8.27 -40.40 -6.79
C SER A 144 8.34 -39.55 -5.53
N SER A 145 8.89 -40.15 -4.48
CA SER A 145 9.12 -39.56 -3.16
C SER A 145 9.58 -38.10 -3.26
N LYS A 146 8.87 -37.20 -2.58
CA LYS A 146 9.25 -35.80 -2.38
C LYS A 146 10.68 -35.70 -1.84
N GLY A 147 11.66 -35.61 -2.73
CA GLY A 147 12.89 -34.88 -2.44
C GLY A 147 12.51 -33.43 -2.14
N ARG A 148 13.21 -32.80 -1.18
CA ARG A 148 13.13 -31.34 -0.98
C ARG A 148 13.16 -30.66 -2.36
N GLY A 149 12.13 -29.87 -2.66
CA GLY A 149 11.96 -29.25 -3.99
C GLY A 149 13.24 -28.56 -4.44
N GLU A 150 13.55 -28.68 -5.72
CA GLU A 150 14.74 -28.07 -6.31
C GLU A 150 14.69 -26.55 -6.12
N ALA A 151 15.58 -26.03 -5.28
CA ALA A 151 15.63 -24.62 -4.90
C ALA A 151 15.97 -23.76 -6.14
N SER A 152 15.09 -22.81 -6.46
CA SER A 152 15.32 -21.84 -7.54
C SER A 152 15.87 -20.54 -6.95
N PHE A 153 16.92 -19.99 -7.56
CA PHE A 153 17.59 -18.78 -7.09
C PHE A 153 17.25 -17.60 -7.98
N TYR A 154 17.05 -16.43 -7.37
CA TYR A 154 16.70 -15.19 -8.06
C TYR A 154 17.59 -14.06 -7.56
N ARG A 155 18.07 -13.24 -8.48
CA ARG A 155 18.77 -11.99 -8.20
C ARG A 155 17.79 -10.84 -8.33
N VAL A 156 17.58 -10.12 -7.25
CA VAL A 156 16.70 -8.94 -7.20
C VAL A 156 17.59 -7.70 -7.14
N THR A 157 17.45 -6.83 -8.14
CA THR A 157 18.11 -5.54 -8.20
C THR A 157 17.05 -4.44 -8.12
N CYS A 158 17.25 -3.47 -7.21
CA CYS A 158 16.42 -2.28 -7.12
C CYS A 158 17.31 -1.04 -7.28
N ARG A 159 16.99 -0.18 -8.25
CA ARG A 159 17.69 1.07 -8.52
C ARG A 159 16.72 2.24 -8.38
N ASP A 160 17.13 3.27 -7.65
CA ASP A 160 16.33 4.47 -7.39
C ASP A 160 17.07 5.78 -7.73
N ASN A 161 16.35 6.90 -7.70
CA ASN A 161 16.89 8.26 -7.83
C ASN A 161 16.76 9.06 -6.52
N GLY A 162 16.83 8.40 -5.37
CA GLY A 162 16.64 9.04 -4.07
C GLY A 162 17.83 9.88 -3.60
N ARG A 163 17.81 10.21 -2.30
CA ARG A 163 18.89 10.94 -1.60
C ARG A 163 20.27 10.25 -1.67
N GLY A 164 20.28 8.92 -1.77
CA GLY A 164 21.47 8.10 -1.55
C GLY A 164 21.88 8.02 -0.06
N MET A 165 22.95 7.28 0.21
CA MET A 165 23.47 7.01 1.55
C MET A 165 24.92 7.52 1.70
N PRO A 166 25.32 8.05 2.86
CA PRO A 166 26.70 8.43 3.12
C PRO A 166 27.64 7.21 3.13
N HIS A 167 28.84 7.38 2.54
CA HIS A 167 29.84 6.30 2.41
C HIS A 167 30.09 5.55 3.72
N ASP A 168 30.39 6.27 4.80
CA ASP A 168 30.79 5.67 6.09
C ASP A 168 29.64 4.98 6.82
N ASP A 169 28.39 5.37 6.53
CA ASP A 169 27.20 4.86 7.20
C ASP A 169 26.66 3.58 6.54
N ILE A 170 26.98 3.32 5.25
CA ILE A 170 26.47 2.16 4.48
C ILE A 170 26.63 0.83 5.26
N PRO A 171 27.82 0.47 5.79
CA PRO A 171 27.98 -0.80 6.51
C PRO A 171 27.09 -0.89 7.77
N ASN A 172 26.95 0.21 8.51
CA ASN A 172 26.13 0.24 9.73
C ASN A 172 24.63 0.24 9.41
N MET A 173 24.24 0.82 8.28
CA MET A 173 22.85 0.85 7.80
C MET A 173 22.37 -0.49 7.22
N PHE A 174 23.27 -1.42 6.89
CA PHE A 174 22.91 -2.73 6.31
C PHE A 174 23.35 -3.94 7.12
N GLY A 175 24.39 -3.85 7.97
CA GLY A 175 24.88 -5.01 8.73
C GLY A 175 24.71 -4.94 10.25
N ARG A 176 24.27 -3.81 10.82
CA ARG A 176 23.91 -3.73 12.25
C ARG A 176 22.39 -3.81 12.48
N VAL A 177 21.89 -5.01 12.78
CA VAL A 177 20.50 -5.23 13.25
C VAL A 177 20.13 -4.22 14.34
N LEU A 178 18.95 -3.62 14.23
CA LEU A 178 18.46 -2.54 15.12
C LEU A 178 19.12 -1.18 14.93
N SER A 179 19.73 -0.90 13.76
CA SER A 179 20.21 0.42 13.36
C SER A 179 19.29 1.06 12.31
N GLY A 180 19.02 2.36 12.41
CA GLY A 180 18.08 3.03 11.51
C GLY A 180 18.06 4.54 11.66
N THR A 181 17.58 5.24 10.63
CA THR A 181 17.42 6.70 10.63
C THR A 181 15.99 7.15 10.98
N LYS A 182 15.07 6.19 11.23
CA LYS A 182 13.61 6.42 11.38
C LYS A 182 13.10 6.34 12.83
N TYR A 183 13.88 6.78 13.82
CA TYR A 183 13.49 6.71 15.25
C TYR A 183 12.59 7.87 15.72
N GLY A 184 12.37 8.88 14.88
CA GLY A 184 11.46 9.99 15.14
C GLY A 184 9.98 9.66 14.97
N LEU A 185 9.10 10.40 15.66
CA LEU A 185 7.65 10.28 15.47
C LEU A 185 7.24 11.06 14.19
N LYS A 186 7.40 10.38 13.06
CA LYS A 186 7.06 10.90 11.73
C LYS A 186 6.24 9.86 10.98
N GLN A 187 5.29 10.30 10.16
CA GLN A 187 4.63 9.39 9.23
C GLN A 187 5.68 8.77 8.30
N THR A 188 5.77 7.45 8.36
CA THR A 188 6.61 6.66 7.47
C THR A 188 5.82 5.44 7.01
N ARG A 189 6.15 4.95 5.81
CA ARG A 189 5.69 3.64 5.32
C ARG A 189 6.07 2.53 6.33
N GLY A 190 7.29 2.60 6.85
CA GLY A 190 7.82 1.68 7.86
C GLY A 190 7.65 2.12 9.32
N LYS A 191 6.57 1.69 10.00
CA LYS A 191 6.28 2.11 11.39
C LYS A 191 7.11 1.53 12.55
N PHE A 192 7.56 0.28 12.51
CA PHE A 192 8.45 -0.16 13.59
C PHE A 192 9.73 0.65 13.38
N GLY A 193 10.19 1.44 14.35
CA GLY A 193 11.49 2.15 14.34
C GLY A 193 12.70 1.25 14.07
N LEU A 194 12.47 0.01 13.70
CA LEU A 194 13.26 -0.79 12.81
C LEU A 194 13.45 -0.11 11.43
N GLY A 195 14.23 0.98 11.34
CA GLY A 195 15.16 1.09 10.18
C GLY A 195 16.03 -0.17 10.08
N ALA A 196 16.16 -0.83 11.22
CA ALA A 196 16.46 -2.21 11.41
C ALA A 196 15.65 -3.23 10.62
N LYS A 197 14.50 -2.97 9.98
CA LYS A 197 13.87 -3.97 9.10
C LYS A 197 14.65 -4.08 7.81
N MET A 198 15.26 -2.98 7.36
CA MET A 198 16.18 -3.02 6.23
C MET A 198 17.42 -3.77 6.63
N VAL A 199 17.96 -3.45 7.79
CA VAL A 199 19.06 -4.24 8.32
C VAL A 199 18.61 -5.67 8.60
N ILE A 200 17.43 -5.97 9.17
CA ILE A 200 16.98 -7.30 9.60
C ILE A 200 16.56 -8.15 8.42
N LEU A 201 15.88 -7.60 7.42
CA LEU A 201 15.44 -8.31 6.23
C LEU A 201 16.54 -8.38 5.19
N LEU A 202 17.43 -7.40 5.06
CA LEU A 202 18.66 -7.57 4.28
C LEU A 202 19.68 -8.39 5.05
N THR A 203 19.74 -8.33 6.38
CA THR A 203 20.53 -9.27 7.20
C THR A 203 19.88 -10.63 7.14
N CYS A 204 18.55 -10.78 7.11
CA CYS A 204 17.88 -12.08 6.99
C CYS A 204 17.96 -12.60 5.57
N ALA A 205 17.95 -11.72 4.57
CA ALA A 205 18.26 -12.07 3.20
C ALA A 205 19.74 -12.34 3.04
N LEU A 206 20.65 -11.75 3.82
CA LEU A 206 22.09 -12.06 3.89
C LEU A 206 22.35 -13.31 4.70
N ILE A 207 21.57 -13.57 5.75
CA ILE A 207 21.62 -14.76 6.59
C ILE A 207 21.05 -15.91 5.78
N TRP A 208 19.92 -15.69 5.12
CA TRP A 208 19.31 -16.65 4.21
C TRP A 208 20.20 -16.83 3.00
N SER A 209 20.66 -15.76 2.33
CA SER A 209 21.61 -15.83 1.24
C SER A 209 22.90 -16.50 1.70
N LYS A 210 23.44 -16.27 2.90
CA LYS A 210 24.61 -16.99 3.42
C LYS A 210 24.31 -18.45 3.78
N MET A 211 23.13 -18.74 4.31
CA MET A 211 22.67 -20.08 4.72
C MET A 211 22.22 -20.94 3.53
N SER A 212 21.70 -20.33 2.46
CA SER A 212 21.13 -20.98 1.28
C SER A 212 22.03 -20.83 0.05
N THR A 213 22.78 -19.73 -0.08
CA THR A 213 23.59 -19.37 -1.27
C THR A 213 25.05 -18.98 -1.02
N GLY A 214 25.49 -18.65 0.19
CA GLY A 214 26.84 -18.15 0.48
C GLY A 214 27.24 -16.79 -0.14
N LEU A 215 26.37 -16.11 -0.89
CA LEU A 215 26.75 -14.89 -1.63
C LEU A 215 26.54 -13.60 -0.82
N PRO A 216 27.48 -12.63 -0.87
CA PRO A 216 27.32 -11.32 -0.24
C PRO A 216 26.42 -10.38 -1.07
N ILE A 217 25.89 -9.33 -0.43
CA ILE A 217 25.10 -8.27 -1.09
C ILE A 217 26.02 -7.24 -1.71
N GLU A 218 25.58 -6.68 -2.84
CA GLU A 218 26.22 -5.55 -3.51
C GLU A 218 25.33 -4.31 -3.42
N ILE A 219 25.92 -3.20 -2.96
CA ILE A 219 25.25 -1.91 -2.80
C ILE A 219 26.09 -0.85 -3.50
N SER A 220 25.45 -0.06 -4.35
CA SER A 220 26.01 1.15 -4.93
C SER A 220 25.16 2.34 -4.51
N SER A 221 25.76 3.42 -4.02
CA SER A 221 25.01 4.65 -3.69
C SER A 221 25.82 5.90 -3.95
N SER A 222 25.13 6.95 -4.40
CA SER A 222 25.71 8.28 -4.59
C SER A 222 24.73 9.35 -4.12
N MET A 223 25.23 10.35 -3.40
CA MET A 223 24.42 11.49 -2.95
C MET A 223 24.45 12.63 -3.96
N ARG A 224 23.43 13.49 -3.91
CA ARG A 224 23.35 14.66 -4.79
C ARG A 224 24.59 15.56 -4.63
N GLY A 225 25.28 15.83 -5.73
CA GLY A 225 26.48 16.68 -5.75
C GLY A 225 27.80 15.95 -5.45
N GLN A 226 27.78 14.63 -5.23
CA GLN A 226 29.02 13.83 -5.12
C GLN A 226 29.50 13.36 -6.49
N SER A 227 30.81 13.49 -6.73
CA SER A 227 31.47 13.00 -7.95
C SER A 227 31.84 11.51 -7.90
N TYR A 228 31.61 10.86 -6.76
CA TYR A 228 31.92 9.45 -6.55
C TYR A 228 30.66 8.62 -6.24
N LEU A 229 30.75 7.36 -6.60
CA LEU A 229 29.81 6.28 -6.31
C LEU A 229 30.42 5.43 -5.19
N SER A 230 29.75 5.34 -4.05
CA SER A 230 30.16 4.42 -2.98
C SER A 230 29.71 3.02 -3.35
N PHE A 231 30.65 2.11 -3.57
CA PHE A 231 30.37 0.69 -3.78
C PHE A 231 30.75 -0.10 -2.53
N CYS A 232 29.82 -0.90 -2.04
CA CYS A 232 30.01 -1.72 -0.85
C CYS A 232 29.53 -3.15 -1.09
N ARG A 233 30.39 -4.12 -0.77
CA ARG A 233 30.09 -5.55 -0.77
C ARG A 233 30.10 -6.05 0.68
N LEU A 234 28.94 -6.43 1.19
CA LEU A 234 28.71 -6.71 2.59
C LEU A 234 28.26 -8.15 2.83
N ASP A 235 28.77 -8.74 3.91
CA ASP A 235 28.30 -9.97 4.51
C ASP A 235 28.08 -9.74 6.03
N ILE A 236 27.35 -10.64 6.69
CA ILE A 236 27.13 -10.59 8.14
C ILE A 236 27.56 -11.89 8.77
N ASP A 237 28.27 -11.77 9.88
CA ASP A 237 28.59 -12.91 10.71
C ASP A 237 27.54 -13.09 11.81
N ILE A 238 26.81 -14.20 11.74
CA ILE A 238 25.71 -14.55 12.65
C ILE A 238 26.26 -15.09 13.97
N HIS A 239 27.45 -15.70 13.92
CA HIS A 239 27.97 -16.54 15.00
C HIS A 239 29.29 -16.04 15.60
N ARG A 240 29.90 -14.96 15.09
CA ARG A 240 31.14 -14.43 15.69
C ARG A 240 30.90 -13.94 17.11
N TYR A 241 31.28 -14.79 18.06
CA TYR A 241 31.68 -14.39 19.40
C TYR A 241 33.05 -13.73 19.26
N ASP A 242 33.13 -12.42 19.39
CA ASP A 242 34.43 -11.77 19.52
C ASP A 242 35.03 -12.15 20.89
N LEU A 243 35.90 -13.15 20.90
CA LEU A 243 36.65 -13.56 22.10
C LEU A 243 37.70 -12.50 22.50
N ASN A 244 38.13 -11.65 21.55
CA ASN A 244 39.19 -10.66 21.74
C ASN A 244 38.66 -9.32 22.29
N ALA A 245 37.36 -9.05 22.15
CA ALA A 245 36.71 -7.88 22.77
C ALA A 245 36.72 -7.89 24.31
N ARG A 246 37.13 -8.99 24.94
CA ARG A 246 37.18 -9.13 26.41
C ARG A 246 38.32 -8.35 27.07
N VAL A 247 39.27 -7.80 26.31
CA VAL A 247 40.52 -7.23 26.87
C VAL A 247 40.54 -5.68 26.94
N MET A 248 39.63 -4.95 26.27
CA MET A 248 39.77 -3.49 26.10
C MET A 248 38.66 -2.59 26.69
N LEU A 249 37.76 -3.11 27.54
CA LEU A 249 36.62 -2.31 28.04
C LEU A 249 36.29 -2.56 29.51
N TYR A 250 37.27 -2.40 30.40
CA TYR A 250 37.03 -2.35 31.84
C TYR A 250 36.84 -0.93 32.41
N HIS A 251 36.80 0.14 31.59
CA HIS A 251 36.78 1.52 32.13
C HIS A 251 35.60 2.41 31.78
N LYS A 252 34.66 2.01 30.91
CA LYS A 252 33.43 2.77 30.65
C LYS A 252 32.31 1.79 30.36
N GLY A 253 31.32 1.70 31.24
CA GLY A 253 30.21 0.73 31.20
C GLY A 253 29.31 0.85 29.97
N VAL A 254 29.78 0.37 28.81
CA VAL A 254 29.01 0.26 27.56
C VAL A 254 29.06 -1.20 27.10
N PHE A 255 27.99 -1.96 27.38
CA PHE A 255 27.81 -3.35 26.99
C PHE A 255 27.09 -3.45 25.62
N ASN A 256 27.79 -3.90 24.57
CA ASN A 256 27.36 -4.88 23.55
C ASN A 256 28.12 -4.71 22.20
N PHE A 257 29.18 -5.50 21.99
CA PHE A 257 29.80 -5.72 20.66
C PHE A 257 29.38 -7.08 20.08
N ARG A 258 28.07 -7.32 19.96
CA ARG A 258 27.52 -8.49 19.25
C ARG A 258 26.69 -7.93 18.12
N ASN A 259 27.05 -8.20 16.84
CA ASN A 259 26.43 -7.74 15.57
C ASN A 259 27.19 -6.61 14.83
N ILE A 260 28.35 -6.95 14.23
CA ILE A 260 29.18 -6.04 13.42
C ILE A 260 29.14 -6.51 11.95
N PRO A 261 28.97 -5.60 10.95
CA PRO A 261 29.06 -5.94 9.53
C PRO A 261 30.43 -6.52 9.14
N HIS A 262 30.45 -7.54 8.30
CA HIS A 262 31.67 -8.02 7.64
C HIS A 262 31.79 -7.39 6.24
N ILE A 263 32.75 -6.48 6.08
CA ILE A 263 32.95 -5.72 4.85
C ILE A 263 33.94 -6.48 3.97
N HIS A 264 33.53 -6.92 2.78
CA HIS A 264 34.42 -7.54 1.79
C HIS A 264 35.11 -6.49 0.92
N LEU A 265 34.34 -5.50 0.47
CA LEU A 265 34.82 -4.42 -0.38
C LEU A 265 34.09 -3.14 0.01
N HIS A 266 34.82 -2.04 0.16
CA HIS A 266 34.21 -0.73 0.37
C HIS A 266 35.08 0.34 -0.26
N GLU A 267 34.65 0.83 -1.42
CA GLU A 267 35.46 1.67 -2.29
C GLU A 267 34.63 2.82 -2.87
N LYS A 268 35.31 3.89 -3.27
CA LYS A 268 34.74 5.01 -4.00
C LYS A 268 35.11 4.83 -5.47
N ARG A 269 34.10 4.68 -6.34
CA ARG A 269 34.24 4.60 -7.79
C ARG A 269 33.89 5.95 -8.42
N ASP A 270 34.41 6.22 -9.61
CA ASP A 270 34.09 7.47 -10.32
C ASP A 270 32.65 7.45 -10.87
N ASN A 271 31.90 8.52 -10.62
CA ASN A 271 30.52 8.68 -11.09
C ASN A 271 30.48 9.51 -12.38
N LYS A 272 30.75 8.88 -13.52
CA LYS A 272 30.76 9.56 -14.84
C LYS A 272 29.37 10.06 -15.25
N ASP A 273 28.32 9.36 -14.82
CA ASP A 273 26.93 9.62 -15.23
C ASP A 273 26.23 10.67 -14.33
N LYS A 274 26.92 11.18 -13.29
CA LYS A 274 26.35 12.07 -12.25
C LYS A 274 25.03 11.53 -11.66
N TRP A 275 24.88 10.21 -11.62
CA TRP A 275 23.70 9.56 -11.08
C TRP A 275 23.69 9.72 -9.56
N HIS A 276 22.52 9.99 -8.98
CA HIS A 276 22.31 9.96 -7.53
C HIS A 276 21.20 8.96 -7.21
N GLY A 277 21.29 8.35 -6.03
CA GLY A 277 20.36 7.32 -5.57
C GLY A 277 21.06 6.14 -4.93
N ALA A 278 20.32 5.05 -4.80
CA ALA A 278 20.84 3.76 -4.37
C ALA A 278 20.47 2.64 -5.35
N GLU A 279 21.39 1.71 -5.51
CA GLU A 279 21.22 0.46 -6.23
C GLU A 279 21.60 -0.67 -5.29
N ILE A 280 20.66 -1.58 -5.05
CA ILE A 280 20.81 -2.69 -4.11
C ILE A 280 20.55 -3.98 -4.86
N GLN A 281 21.49 -4.91 -4.78
CA GLN A 281 21.44 -6.21 -5.44
C GLN A 281 21.54 -7.35 -4.43
N VAL A 282 20.57 -8.26 -4.46
CA VAL A 282 20.45 -9.38 -3.51
C VAL A 282 20.12 -10.67 -4.23
N VAL A 283 20.80 -11.77 -3.89
CA VAL A 283 20.48 -13.11 -4.40
C VAL A 283 19.75 -13.90 -3.32
N ILE A 284 18.53 -14.35 -3.63
CA ILE A 284 17.67 -15.10 -2.70
C ILE A 284 17.10 -16.35 -3.36
N GLU A 285 16.85 -17.37 -2.54
CA GLU A 285 16.02 -18.50 -2.94
C GLU A 285 14.54 -18.06 -2.97
N GLY A 286 13.83 -18.40 -4.05
CA GLY A 286 12.47 -17.94 -4.24
C GLY A 286 11.60 -18.89 -5.06
N ASN A 287 10.33 -18.50 -5.23
CA ASN A 287 9.42 -19.15 -6.17
C ASN A 287 8.63 -18.08 -6.94
N TRP A 288 9.06 -17.81 -8.17
CA TRP A 288 8.43 -16.83 -9.04
C TRP A 288 7.02 -17.25 -9.48
N THR A 289 6.84 -18.52 -9.89
CA THR A 289 5.59 -19.00 -10.48
C THR A 289 4.37 -18.76 -9.59
N THR A 290 4.50 -19.00 -8.28
CA THR A 290 3.38 -18.84 -7.33
C THR A 290 3.12 -17.38 -6.93
N TYR A 291 4.16 -16.55 -6.86
CA TYR A 291 4.08 -15.18 -6.33
C TYR A 291 4.13 -14.07 -7.38
N ARG A 292 4.38 -14.40 -8.65
CA ARG A 292 4.35 -13.47 -9.78
C ARG A 292 3.09 -12.61 -9.78
N SER A 293 1.91 -13.23 -9.67
CA SER A 293 0.63 -12.50 -9.67
C SER A 293 0.51 -11.53 -8.49
N LYS A 294 1.01 -11.91 -7.30
CA LYS A 294 0.98 -11.07 -6.10
C LYS A 294 1.96 -9.89 -6.19
N ILE A 295 3.16 -10.11 -6.72
CA ILE A 295 4.15 -9.04 -6.94
C ILE A 295 3.61 -8.03 -7.96
N LEU A 296 3.05 -8.50 -9.07
CA LEU A 296 2.42 -7.62 -10.06
C LEU A 296 1.22 -6.87 -9.49
N HIS A 297 0.41 -7.53 -8.66
CA HIS A 297 -0.71 -6.88 -8.00
C HIS A 297 -0.25 -5.81 -7.00
N TYR A 298 0.82 -6.06 -6.25
CA TYR A 298 1.45 -5.07 -5.37
C TYR A 298 1.94 -3.85 -6.16
N MET A 299 2.69 -4.06 -7.24
CA MET A 299 3.20 -2.98 -8.09
C MET A 299 2.06 -2.16 -8.71
N ARG A 300 0.99 -2.82 -9.17
CA ARG A 300 -0.21 -2.14 -9.69
C ARG A 300 -0.89 -1.31 -8.60
N GLN A 301 -1.06 -1.83 -7.40
CA GLN A 301 -1.65 -1.07 -6.28
C GLN A 301 -0.74 0.08 -5.84
N MET A 302 0.59 -0.10 -5.87
CA MET A 302 1.53 0.98 -5.63
C MET A 302 1.39 2.10 -6.66
N ALA A 303 1.24 1.77 -7.94
CA ALA A 303 1.03 2.73 -9.01
C ALA A 303 -0.31 3.51 -8.87
N VAL A 304 -1.32 2.93 -8.20
CA VAL A 304 -2.58 3.63 -7.87
C VAL A 304 -2.35 4.70 -6.80
N ILE A 305 -1.69 4.37 -5.69
CA ILE A 305 -1.53 5.32 -4.57
C ILE A 305 -0.42 6.36 -4.81
N THR A 306 0.54 6.05 -5.70
CA THR A 306 1.64 6.95 -6.09
C THR A 306 1.62 7.24 -7.59
N PRO A 307 0.66 8.03 -8.11
CA PRO A 307 0.55 8.32 -9.54
C PRO A 307 1.71 9.20 -10.08
N TYR A 308 2.46 9.84 -9.19
CA TYR A 308 3.65 10.64 -9.50
C TYR A 308 4.94 9.83 -9.64
N ALA A 309 4.94 8.57 -9.19
CA ALA A 309 6.11 7.70 -9.30
C ALA A 309 6.11 6.96 -10.65
N GLN A 310 7.31 6.76 -11.20
CA GLN A 310 7.54 5.88 -12.34
C GLN A 310 8.17 4.57 -11.87
N PHE A 311 7.53 3.46 -12.20
CA PHE A 311 8.07 2.12 -11.91
C PHE A 311 8.41 1.39 -13.21
N LEU A 312 9.63 0.83 -13.27
CA LEU A 312 10.06 -0.07 -14.33
C LEU A 312 10.30 -1.45 -13.72
N PHE A 313 9.45 -2.41 -14.04
CA PHE A 313 9.58 -3.78 -13.58
C PHE A 313 10.09 -4.66 -14.72
N LYS A 314 11.20 -5.38 -14.49
CA LYS A 314 11.80 -6.32 -15.44
C LYS A 314 11.95 -7.68 -14.78
N PHE A 315 11.44 -8.71 -15.43
CA PHE A 315 11.74 -10.10 -15.11
C PHE A 315 12.56 -10.69 -16.25
N VAL A 316 13.73 -11.24 -15.92
CA VAL A 316 14.71 -11.76 -16.88
C VAL A 316 14.95 -13.23 -16.59
N THR A 317 14.89 -14.07 -17.63
CA THR A 317 15.26 -15.49 -17.58
C THR A 317 16.18 -15.80 -18.75
N ASP A 318 16.84 -16.97 -18.70
CA ASP A 318 17.64 -17.47 -19.83
C ASP A 318 16.80 -17.70 -21.10
N ALA A 319 15.48 -17.88 -20.96
CA ALA A 319 14.54 -17.97 -22.08
C ALA A 319 13.94 -16.59 -22.39
N LEU A 320 14.34 -15.99 -23.53
CA LEU A 320 13.89 -14.66 -23.95
C LEU A 320 12.35 -14.53 -24.00
N ASP A 321 11.62 -15.59 -24.35
CA ASP A 321 10.15 -15.59 -24.44
C ASP A 321 9.44 -15.39 -23.10
N LYS A 322 10.12 -15.62 -21.97
CA LYS A 322 9.56 -15.45 -20.63
C LYS A 322 9.92 -14.11 -19.99
N ASN A 323 10.68 -13.26 -20.69
CA ASN A 323 11.07 -11.96 -20.20
C ASN A 323 9.85 -11.03 -20.16
N VAL A 324 9.65 -10.35 -19.04
CA VAL A 324 8.48 -9.49 -18.84
C VAL A 324 8.95 -8.14 -18.38
N THR A 325 8.73 -7.14 -19.23
CA THR A 325 8.97 -5.73 -18.91
C THR A 325 7.64 -5.01 -18.78
N ILE A 326 7.38 -4.42 -17.63
CA ILE A 326 6.17 -3.64 -17.36
C ILE A 326 6.61 -2.26 -16.89
N LYS A 327 6.17 -1.23 -17.61
CA LYS A 327 6.43 0.16 -17.26
C LYS A 327 5.14 0.81 -16.76
N PHE A 328 5.15 1.25 -15.52
CA PHE A 328 4.11 2.11 -14.95
C PHE A 328 4.60 3.56 -15.05
N ALA A 329 4.16 4.28 -16.08
CA ALA A 329 4.52 5.67 -16.29
C ALA A 329 3.82 6.59 -15.29
N ARG A 330 4.46 7.69 -14.88
CA ARG A 330 3.82 8.71 -14.03
C ARG A 330 2.71 9.46 -14.77
N ARG A 331 1.72 9.98 -14.05
CA ARG A 331 0.58 10.75 -14.60
C ARG A 331 0.49 12.19 -14.09
N THR A 332 1.15 12.49 -12.99
CA THR A 332 1.17 13.82 -12.37
C THR A 332 2.58 14.11 -11.89
N ASP A 333 2.98 15.37 -11.96
CA ASP A 333 4.22 15.86 -11.37
C ASP A 333 3.98 16.54 -10.00
N VAL A 334 2.71 16.59 -9.55
CA VAL A 334 2.32 17.15 -8.25
C VAL A 334 2.47 16.08 -7.16
N MET A 335 3.52 16.23 -6.35
CA MET A 335 3.77 15.38 -5.20
C MET A 335 3.12 15.96 -3.92
N PRO A 336 2.55 15.12 -3.03
CA PRO A 336 2.09 15.56 -1.72
C PRO A 336 3.25 16.05 -0.82
N PRO A 337 2.98 16.93 0.16
CA PRO A 337 4.01 17.55 1.00
C PRO A 337 4.74 16.52 1.86
N VAL A 338 6.03 16.72 2.13
CA VAL A 338 6.82 15.77 2.93
C VAL A 338 6.31 15.76 4.38
N PRO A 339 6.12 14.58 5.01
CA PRO A 339 5.67 14.52 6.40
C PRO A 339 6.68 15.18 7.34
N VAL A 340 6.18 15.93 8.31
CA VAL A 340 7.00 16.64 9.31
C VAL A 340 7.15 15.76 10.56
N GLU A 341 8.33 15.78 11.15
CA GLU A 341 8.54 15.11 12.45
C GLU A 341 7.80 15.87 13.54
N THR A 342 6.93 15.16 14.26
CA THR A 342 6.12 15.70 15.34
C THR A 342 6.57 15.12 16.68
N LYS A 343 6.16 15.77 17.76
CA LYS A 343 6.43 15.31 19.13
C LYS A 343 5.32 14.42 19.63
N HIS A 344 5.53 13.79 20.77
CA HIS A 344 4.56 12.86 21.32
C HIS A 344 3.38 13.60 21.96
N HIS A 345 2.17 13.09 21.74
CA HIS A 345 1.00 13.56 22.45
C HIS A 345 0.96 12.93 23.85
N PRO A 346 0.60 13.66 24.91
CA PRO A 346 0.63 13.14 26.29
C PRO A 346 -0.10 11.81 26.49
N SER A 347 -1.29 11.65 25.88
CA SER A 347 -2.08 10.42 25.98
C SER A 347 -1.48 9.19 25.27
N SER A 348 -0.49 9.40 24.39
CA SER A 348 0.16 8.33 23.59
C SER A 348 1.42 7.76 24.24
N VAL A 349 1.84 8.34 25.36
CA VAL A 349 3.19 8.16 25.90
C VAL A 349 3.21 7.04 26.94
N ASP A 350 4.12 6.08 26.78
CA ASP A 350 4.37 5.03 27.76
C ASP A 350 5.44 5.44 28.78
N ILE A 351 5.44 4.79 29.95
CA ILE A 351 6.44 5.00 31.03
C ILE A 351 7.88 4.85 30.50
N LEU A 352 8.12 3.84 29.66
CA LEU A 352 9.42 3.59 29.03
C LEU A 352 9.84 4.74 28.10
N LEU A 353 8.88 5.32 27.38
CA LEU A 353 9.14 6.44 26.49
C LEU A 353 9.47 7.70 27.30
N ILE A 354 8.76 7.97 28.40
CA ILE A 354 9.09 9.08 29.31
C ILE A 354 10.51 8.93 29.83
N LYS A 355 10.90 7.74 30.31
CA LYS A 355 12.27 7.47 30.77
C LYS A 355 13.32 7.74 29.69
N ARG A 356 13.04 7.34 28.45
CA ARG A 356 13.93 7.62 27.31
C ARG A 356 14.04 9.12 27.03
N LEU A 357 12.90 9.82 26.97
CA LEU A 357 12.87 11.27 26.75
C LEU A 357 13.60 12.03 27.87
N ILE A 358 13.50 11.58 29.12
CA ILE A 358 14.25 12.15 30.26
C ILE A 358 15.76 11.96 30.08
N ALA A 359 16.20 10.82 29.54
CA ALA A 359 17.62 10.55 29.31
C ALA A 359 18.19 11.37 28.14
N GLU A 360 17.40 11.56 27.08
CA GLU A 360 17.79 12.24 25.85
C GLU A 360 17.62 13.77 25.91
N THR A 361 16.72 14.28 26.76
CA THR A 361 16.40 15.71 26.77
C THR A 361 17.58 16.58 27.18
N SER A 362 17.67 17.73 26.52
CA SER A 362 18.62 18.80 26.85
C SER A 362 18.09 19.74 27.94
N LYS A 363 16.80 19.65 28.29
CA LYS A 363 16.13 20.58 29.22
C LYS A 363 16.32 20.15 30.67
N GLN A 364 16.67 21.11 31.52
CA GLN A 364 16.96 20.86 32.93
C GLN A 364 15.70 20.85 33.80
N ASN A 365 14.70 21.68 33.45
CA ASN A 365 13.53 21.91 34.31
C ASN A 365 12.31 21.11 33.83
N LEU A 366 11.54 20.55 34.78
CA LEU A 366 10.31 19.80 34.49
C LEU A 366 9.28 20.63 33.70
N MET A 367 9.14 21.92 34.02
CA MET A 367 8.24 22.82 33.28
C MET A 367 8.63 22.95 31.80
N GLN A 368 9.92 23.08 31.52
CA GLN A 368 10.44 23.18 30.15
C GLN A 368 10.34 21.85 29.42
N PHE A 369 10.55 20.74 30.13
CA PHE A 369 10.37 19.40 29.59
C PHE A 369 8.93 19.18 29.12
N LEU A 370 7.92 19.49 29.95
CA LEU A 370 6.52 19.32 29.58
C LEU A 370 6.12 20.19 28.37
N GLN A 371 6.60 21.43 28.29
CA GLN A 371 6.27 22.35 27.20
C GLN A 371 6.98 22.00 25.88
N HIS A 372 8.23 21.54 25.96
CA HIS A 372 9.05 21.34 24.76
C HIS A 372 9.08 19.91 24.26
N GLU A 373 8.79 18.89 25.07
CA GLU A 373 8.84 17.48 24.62
C GLU A 373 7.48 16.93 24.18
N PHE A 374 6.37 17.57 24.59
CA PHE A 374 5.01 17.12 24.26
C PHE A 374 4.25 18.13 23.41
N VAL A 375 3.33 17.62 22.59
CA VAL A 375 2.39 18.42 21.80
C VAL A 375 1.23 18.89 22.67
N ASN A 376 0.67 20.07 22.39
CA ASN A 376 -0.51 20.64 23.05
C ASN A 376 -0.39 20.86 24.57
N ILE A 377 0.84 20.90 25.12
CA ILE A 377 1.09 21.39 26.48
C ILE A 377 1.57 22.83 26.44
N GLY A 378 0.63 23.77 26.50
CA GLY A 378 0.93 25.18 26.72
C GLY A 378 1.41 25.47 28.14
N LYS A 379 2.04 26.64 28.33
CA LYS A 379 2.41 27.16 29.65
C LYS A 379 1.28 27.12 30.69
N PRO A 380 0.03 27.55 30.40
CA PRO A 380 -1.05 27.51 31.39
C PRO A 380 -1.44 26.08 31.79
N LEU A 381 -1.38 25.12 30.86
CA LEU A 381 -1.70 23.72 31.17
C LEU A 381 -0.58 23.07 31.99
N ALA A 382 0.69 23.33 31.65
CA ALA A 382 1.83 22.85 32.42
C ALA A 382 1.85 23.39 33.86
N GLU A 383 1.49 24.67 34.04
CA GLU A 383 1.33 25.29 35.36
C GLU A 383 0.21 24.65 36.17
N ARG A 384 -0.92 24.27 35.55
CA ARG A 384 -2.00 23.53 36.22
C ARG A 384 -1.60 22.11 36.61
N LEU A 385 -0.83 21.43 35.76
CA LEU A 385 -0.39 20.06 36.01
C LEU A 385 0.62 19.97 37.17
N ILE A 386 1.61 20.86 37.20
CA ILE A 386 2.65 20.87 38.23
C ILE A 386 2.20 21.63 39.49
N GLY A 387 1.28 22.58 39.35
CA GLY A 387 0.89 23.51 40.41
C GLY A 387 1.75 24.78 40.39
N LYS A 388 1.17 25.90 40.80
CA LYS A 388 1.93 27.14 41.05
C LYS A 388 2.48 27.09 42.47
N LYS A 389 3.78 27.38 42.64
CA LYS A 389 4.23 28.03 43.87
C LYS A 389 3.97 29.52 43.69
N GLY A 390 2.78 29.98 44.08
CA GLY A 390 2.50 31.40 44.16
C GLY A 390 3.43 32.05 45.19
N SER A 391 4.27 32.98 44.76
CA SER A 391 4.90 33.97 45.64
C SER A 391 3.89 35.05 46.07
N SER A 392 2.65 34.67 46.37
CA SER A 392 1.59 35.58 46.77
C SER A 392 0.99 35.09 48.08
N ILE A 393 1.14 35.92 49.10
CA ILE A 393 0.88 35.68 50.53
C ILE A 393 -0.63 35.50 50.86
N TYR A 394 -1.54 35.64 49.88
CA TYR A 394 -2.99 35.82 50.13
C TYR A 394 -3.93 34.90 49.34
N VAL A 395 -3.63 33.61 49.16
CA VAL A 395 -4.65 32.64 48.68
C VAL A 395 -4.54 31.30 49.45
N PRO A 396 -5.64 30.69 49.94
CA PRO A 396 -5.56 29.53 50.83
C PRO A 396 -5.16 28.23 50.10
N ALA A 397 -4.20 27.53 50.72
CA ALA A 397 -3.67 26.15 50.63
C ALA A 397 -4.30 25.04 49.75
N LEU A 398 -5.48 25.18 49.16
CA LEU A 398 -6.10 24.15 48.29
C LEU A 398 -5.80 24.35 46.79
N VAL A 399 -5.30 25.52 46.39
CA VAL A 399 -5.07 25.88 44.97
C VAL A 399 -3.61 25.70 44.50
N ASP A 400 -2.68 25.46 45.43
CA ASP A 400 -1.23 25.37 45.14
C ASP A 400 -0.72 23.94 44.89
N ILE A 401 -1.55 22.91 45.10
CA ILE A 401 -1.20 21.51 44.84
C ILE A 401 -1.62 21.19 43.40
N GLY A 402 -0.66 21.11 42.49
CA GLY A 402 -0.92 20.65 41.12
C GLY A 402 -1.42 19.21 41.11
N GLU A 403 -2.07 18.81 40.03
CA GLU A 403 -2.62 17.45 39.84
C GLU A 403 -1.56 16.33 40.01
N MET A 404 -0.29 16.65 39.77
CA MET A 404 0.86 15.76 40.00
C MET A 404 1.15 15.47 41.48
N GLY A 405 0.74 16.35 42.40
CA GLY A 405 0.94 16.23 43.84
C GLY A 405 2.03 17.18 44.39
N PRO A 406 2.17 17.28 45.71
CA PRO A 406 3.06 18.24 46.37
C PRO A 406 4.56 17.96 46.17
N GLU A 407 4.91 16.76 45.69
CA GLU A 407 6.30 16.36 45.42
C GLU A 407 6.88 16.96 44.14
N PHE A 408 6.04 17.53 43.26
CA PHE A 408 6.48 18.09 41.99
C PHE A 408 6.70 19.59 42.11
N SER A 409 7.86 20.06 41.63
CA SER A 409 8.15 21.49 41.56
C SER A 409 8.52 21.92 40.14
N PRO A 410 8.13 23.14 39.70
CA PRO A 410 8.42 23.62 38.33
C PRO A 410 9.92 23.67 37.97
N LYS A 411 10.78 23.83 38.99
CA LYS A 411 12.24 23.93 38.87
C LYS A 411 12.96 22.60 39.18
N MET A 412 12.22 21.51 39.40
CA MET A 412 12.83 20.21 39.64
C MET A 412 13.64 19.76 38.42
N ALA A 413 14.81 19.18 38.69
CA ALA A 413 15.67 18.63 37.66
C ALA A 413 15.02 17.39 37.03
N VAL A 414 14.90 17.37 35.70
CA VAL A 414 14.23 16.27 34.97
C VAL A 414 14.96 14.93 35.17
N LYS A 415 16.29 14.97 35.30
CA LYS A 415 17.13 13.77 35.49
C LYS A 415 17.11 13.19 36.90
N SER A 416 16.55 13.91 37.89
CA SER A 416 16.45 13.43 39.28
C SER A 416 15.07 12.83 39.59
N LEU A 417 14.19 12.68 38.61
CA LEU A 417 12.85 12.11 38.80
C LEU A 417 12.94 10.64 39.21
N THR A 418 12.16 10.27 40.22
CA THR A 418 12.06 8.87 40.66
C THR A 418 11.12 8.06 39.77
N ASP A 419 11.29 6.74 39.75
CA ASP A 419 10.41 5.85 39.00
C ASP A 419 8.93 5.98 39.42
N GLN A 420 8.67 6.22 40.70
CA GLN A 420 7.32 6.46 41.24
C GLN A 420 6.71 7.75 40.68
N GLN A 421 7.50 8.82 40.59
CA GLN A 421 7.08 10.09 40.01
C GLN A 421 6.77 9.96 38.51
N ILE A 422 7.55 9.17 37.76
CA ILE A 422 7.29 8.92 36.34
C ILE A 422 5.98 8.15 36.15
N VAL A 423 5.71 7.14 36.99
CA VAL A 423 4.42 6.40 36.97
C VAL A 423 3.25 7.35 37.25
N ARG A 424 3.42 8.28 38.18
CA ARG A 424 2.40 9.29 38.50
C ARG A 424 2.10 10.21 37.32
N ILE A 425 3.13 10.72 36.64
CA ILE A 425 2.98 11.52 35.41
C ILE A 425 2.19 10.73 34.35
N HIS A 426 2.55 9.47 34.13
CA HIS A 426 1.87 8.61 33.16
C HIS A 426 0.39 8.36 33.51
N GLN A 427 0.06 8.12 34.79
CA GLN A 427 -1.32 7.95 35.23
C GLN A 427 -2.15 9.21 34.94
N LEU A 428 -1.59 10.39 35.19
CA LEU A 428 -2.25 11.66 34.92
C LEU A 428 -2.44 11.91 33.43
N PHE A 429 -1.47 11.56 32.59
CA PHE A 429 -1.61 11.71 31.14
C PHE A 429 -2.73 10.84 30.54
N ARG A 430 -3.08 9.72 31.20
CA ARG A 430 -4.22 8.89 30.79
C ARG A 430 -5.56 9.41 31.31
N GLN A 431 -5.58 10.07 32.46
CA GLN A 431 -6.81 10.60 33.08
C GLN A 431 -7.17 11.98 32.55
N ALA A 432 -6.17 12.81 32.24
CA ALA A 432 -6.39 14.16 31.74
C ALA A 432 -6.80 14.15 30.25
N LYS A 433 -7.75 15.01 29.92
CA LYS A 433 -8.15 15.28 28.54
C LYS A 433 -7.28 16.41 27.98
N PHE A 434 -6.56 16.11 26.90
CA PHE A 434 -5.76 17.07 26.14
C PHE A 434 -6.48 17.39 24.83
N ASP A 435 -6.13 18.53 24.23
CA ASP A 435 -6.63 18.90 22.90
C ASP A 435 -6.06 17.97 21.83
N ASP A 436 -6.88 17.69 20.82
CA ASP A 436 -6.53 16.79 19.72
C ASP A 436 -5.28 17.30 18.95
N PRO A 437 -4.29 16.44 18.66
CA PRO A 437 -3.12 16.82 17.85
C PRO A 437 -3.53 17.21 16.42
N SER A 438 -2.83 18.20 15.85
CA SER A 438 -3.02 18.59 14.45
C SER A 438 -2.66 17.46 13.47
N GLY A 439 -3.38 17.43 12.36
CA GLY A 439 -3.12 16.55 11.22
C GLY A 439 -2.00 17.01 10.28
N ASP A 440 -1.43 18.20 10.48
CA ASP A 440 -0.43 18.81 9.56
C ASP A 440 0.89 18.02 9.49
N CYS A 441 1.17 17.18 10.48
CA CYS A 441 2.33 16.30 10.47
C CYS A 441 2.18 15.12 9.48
N LEU A 442 0.96 14.89 8.99
CA LEU A 442 0.64 13.83 8.05
C LEU A 442 0.74 14.31 6.60
N SER A 443 1.01 13.35 5.74
CA SER A 443 1.14 13.46 4.31
C SER A 443 0.18 12.48 3.66
N PRO A 444 -1.11 12.84 3.50
CA PRO A 444 -2.10 12.04 2.77
C PRO A 444 -1.75 11.99 1.27
N ALA A 445 -2.33 11.05 0.50
CA ALA A 445 -2.10 11.02 -0.95
C ALA A 445 -2.74 12.22 -1.65
N GLY A 446 -3.88 12.67 -1.13
CA GLY A 446 -4.75 13.70 -1.67
C GLY A 446 -5.87 13.10 -2.53
N GLU A 447 -7.03 13.76 -2.51
CA GLU A 447 -8.20 13.35 -3.31
C GLU A 447 -7.87 13.29 -4.82
N TYR A 448 -7.18 14.32 -5.32
CA TYR A 448 -6.76 14.44 -6.71
C TYR A 448 -5.85 13.28 -7.16
N ASN A 449 -4.80 13.00 -6.39
CA ASN A 449 -3.85 11.93 -6.72
C ASN A 449 -4.51 10.55 -6.65
N LEU A 450 -5.33 10.29 -5.62
CA LEU A 450 -6.06 9.03 -5.51
C LEU A 450 -7.00 8.83 -6.70
N ARG A 451 -7.72 9.88 -7.12
CA ARG A 451 -8.61 9.83 -8.29
C ARG A 451 -7.85 9.53 -9.57
N LEU A 452 -6.73 10.22 -9.82
CA LEU A 452 -5.89 9.97 -10.99
C LEU A 452 -5.33 8.55 -11.02
N GLY A 453 -4.84 8.06 -9.89
CA GLY A 453 -4.29 6.71 -9.78
C GLY A 453 -5.31 5.63 -10.11
N ILE A 454 -6.55 5.77 -9.61
CA ILE A 454 -7.64 4.85 -9.91
C ILE A 454 -8.00 4.90 -11.41
N ILE A 455 -8.12 6.10 -11.99
CA ILE A 455 -8.44 6.27 -13.42
C ILE A 455 -7.36 5.64 -14.31
N LYS A 456 -6.09 5.83 -13.94
CA LYS A 456 -4.92 5.35 -14.67
C LYS A 456 -4.90 3.82 -14.76
N GLU A 457 -5.02 3.14 -13.63
CA GLU A 457 -4.74 1.70 -13.58
C GLU A 457 -5.97 0.84 -13.87
N LEU A 458 -7.19 1.30 -13.53
CA LEU A 458 -8.39 0.46 -13.62
C LEU A 458 -9.33 0.85 -14.76
N HIS A 459 -9.13 2.05 -15.32
CA HIS A 459 -10.01 2.64 -16.34
C HIS A 459 -11.51 2.43 -16.03
N PRO A 460 -11.99 2.86 -14.84
CA PRO A 460 -13.40 2.72 -14.49
C PRO A 460 -14.26 3.72 -15.28
N ASP A 461 -15.56 3.40 -15.42
CA ASP A 461 -16.52 4.30 -16.04
C ASP A 461 -16.76 5.53 -15.16
N MET A 462 -16.77 5.33 -13.84
CA MET A 462 -17.15 6.33 -12.85
C MET A 462 -16.27 6.19 -11.61
N VAL A 463 -15.83 7.33 -11.07
CA VAL A 463 -15.03 7.39 -9.84
C VAL A 463 -15.52 8.53 -8.95
N ALA A 464 -15.51 8.28 -7.65
CA ALA A 464 -15.66 9.28 -6.60
C ALA A 464 -14.54 9.06 -5.57
N THR A 465 -14.08 10.16 -4.99
CA THR A 465 -12.97 10.18 -4.04
C THR A 465 -13.32 11.18 -2.94
N TYR A 466 -12.82 10.94 -1.73
CA TYR A 466 -13.05 11.78 -0.57
C TYR A 466 -11.86 11.68 0.37
N SER A 467 -11.41 12.82 0.90
CA SER A 467 -10.44 12.89 1.98
C SER A 467 -11.13 13.38 3.24
N GLY A 468 -11.07 12.60 4.33
CA GLY A 468 -11.62 12.99 5.62
C GLY A 468 -10.77 14.02 6.36
N SER A 469 -11.35 14.65 7.37
CA SER A 469 -10.62 15.47 8.34
C SER A 469 -9.74 14.61 9.25
N ALA A 470 -8.70 15.23 9.84
CA ALA A 470 -7.87 14.55 10.82
C ALA A 470 -8.70 14.16 12.06
N GLN A 471 -8.57 12.91 12.48
CA GLN A 471 -9.13 12.36 13.71
C GLN A 471 -8.01 11.78 14.57
N VAL A 472 -8.29 11.44 15.82
CA VAL A 472 -7.26 11.02 16.78
C VAL A 472 -7.56 9.64 17.32
N PHE A 473 -6.53 8.81 17.40
CA PHE A 473 -6.58 7.50 18.02
C PHE A 473 -5.40 7.36 18.99
N GLU A 474 -5.67 7.11 20.28
CA GLU A 474 -4.63 6.98 21.33
C GLU A 474 -3.60 8.13 21.33
N GLY A 475 -4.00 9.36 21.01
CA GLY A 475 -3.09 10.51 20.88
C GLY A 475 -2.28 10.57 19.58
N HIS A 476 -2.56 9.72 18.60
CA HIS A 476 -2.00 9.79 17.26
C HIS A 476 -3.01 10.33 16.26
N PRO A 477 -2.69 11.40 15.50
CA PRO A 477 -3.55 11.85 14.44
C PRO A 477 -3.57 10.81 13.31
N PHE A 478 -4.73 10.67 12.68
CA PHE A 478 -4.92 9.87 11.48
C PHE A 478 -5.91 10.53 10.52
N ILE A 479 -5.70 10.31 9.23
CA ILE A 479 -6.57 10.76 8.14
C ILE A 479 -6.99 9.53 7.34
N VAL A 480 -8.26 9.50 6.93
CA VAL A 480 -8.81 8.44 6.08
C VAL A 480 -9.20 9.03 4.74
N GLU A 481 -8.65 8.46 3.67
CA GLU A 481 -9.00 8.77 2.30
C GLU A 481 -9.73 7.57 1.70
N ALA A 482 -10.84 7.81 1.02
CA ALA A 482 -11.60 6.77 0.35
C ALA A 482 -11.81 7.10 -1.12
N GLY A 483 -11.88 6.06 -1.95
CA GLY A 483 -12.24 6.14 -3.35
C GLY A 483 -13.17 4.98 -3.69
N VAL A 484 -14.21 5.23 -4.46
CA VAL A 484 -15.10 4.19 -4.97
C VAL A 484 -15.17 4.34 -6.48
N SER A 485 -14.96 3.24 -7.19
CA SER A 485 -15.06 3.16 -8.64
C SER A 485 -16.11 2.14 -9.05
N VAL A 486 -16.86 2.46 -10.10
CA VAL A 486 -17.83 1.55 -10.72
C VAL A 486 -17.41 1.32 -12.17
N GLY A 487 -17.38 0.06 -12.58
CA GLY A 487 -16.92 -0.36 -13.90
C GLY A 487 -15.42 -0.65 -13.96
N GLY A 488 -14.92 -0.87 -15.17
CA GLY A 488 -13.52 -1.19 -15.42
C GLY A 488 -13.34 -2.48 -16.23
N LYS A 489 -12.34 -2.48 -17.12
CA LYS A 489 -12.02 -3.62 -17.98
C LYS A 489 -11.40 -4.78 -17.18
N ASP A 490 -10.50 -4.44 -16.26
CA ASP A 490 -9.68 -5.42 -15.52
C ASP A 490 -10.20 -5.78 -14.12
N VAL A 491 -11.39 -5.29 -13.76
CA VAL A 491 -12.00 -5.51 -12.45
C VAL A 491 -12.92 -6.73 -12.51
N LYS A 492 -12.76 -7.66 -11.56
CA LYS A 492 -13.65 -8.82 -11.42
C LYS A 492 -15.05 -8.37 -11.02
N GLN A 493 -16.07 -9.09 -11.47
CA GLN A 493 -17.45 -8.83 -11.04
C GLN A 493 -17.55 -8.98 -9.51
N GLY A 494 -18.25 -8.04 -8.89
CA GLY A 494 -18.40 -7.96 -7.44
C GLY A 494 -17.52 -6.89 -6.78
N LEU A 495 -17.35 -7.03 -5.48
CA LEU A 495 -16.65 -6.07 -4.63
C LEU A 495 -15.15 -6.37 -4.56
N ASN A 496 -14.32 -5.49 -5.13
CA ASN A 496 -12.87 -5.55 -5.04
C ASN A 496 -12.38 -4.48 -4.08
N ILE A 497 -11.67 -4.89 -3.03
CA ILE A 497 -11.26 -4.00 -1.94
C ILE A 497 -9.75 -3.82 -2.00
N PHE A 498 -9.34 -2.56 -2.10
CA PHE A 498 -7.97 -2.09 -2.13
C PHE A 498 -7.71 -1.30 -0.86
N ARG A 499 -6.77 -1.79 -0.05
CA ARG A 499 -6.48 -1.27 1.28
C ARG A 499 -5.09 -0.69 1.29
N PHE A 500 -4.95 0.52 1.80
CA PHE A 500 -3.68 1.21 1.94
C PHE A 500 -3.49 1.69 3.38
N ALA A 501 -2.26 1.59 3.84
CA ALA A 501 -1.81 2.01 5.16
C ALA A 501 -0.52 2.81 4.98
N ASN A 502 -0.51 4.10 5.34
CA ASN A 502 0.64 5.00 5.10
C ASN A 502 1.19 4.91 3.67
N ARG A 503 0.32 4.90 2.66
CA ARG A 503 0.66 4.72 1.23
C ARG A 503 1.28 3.36 0.86
N ILE A 504 1.10 2.33 1.69
CA ILE A 504 1.47 0.95 1.38
C ILE A 504 0.22 0.10 1.15
N PRO A 505 0.15 -0.66 0.05
CA PRO A 505 -0.94 -1.60 -0.19
C PRO A 505 -0.86 -2.84 0.71
N LEU A 506 -2.01 -3.23 1.24
CA LEU A 506 -2.18 -4.40 2.09
C LEU A 506 -2.83 -5.55 1.30
N LEU A 507 -2.02 -6.52 0.87
CA LEU A 507 -2.50 -7.61 0.01
C LEU A 507 -3.08 -8.82 0.76
N PHE A 508 -2.49 -9.20 1.89
CA PHE A 508 -2.80 -10.45 2.61
C PHE A 508 -3.87 -10.25 3.69
N GLU A 509 -4.43 -11.35 4.19
CA GLU A 509 -5.37 -11.41 5.32
C GLU A 509 -6.58 -10.46 5.23
N GLN A 510 -7.15 -10.33 4.04
CA GLN A 510 -8.27 -9.40 3.76
C GLN A 510 -9.49 -9.61 4.67
N GLY A 511 -9.79 -10.84 5.12
CA GLY A 511 -10.99 -11.14 5.92
C GLY A 511 -10.98 -10.59 7.35
N GLY A 512 -9.80 -10.29 7.90
CA GLY A 512 -9.64 -9.73 9.25
C GLY A 512 -9.71 -8.20 9.30
N ASP A 513 -9.70 -7.54 8.13
CA ASP A 513 -9.45 -6.11 8.04
C ASP A 513 -10.69 -5.24 8.29
N VAL A 514 -10.49 -4.12 8.99
CA VAL A 514 -11.52 -3.12 9.27
C VAL A 514 -12.18 -2.57 7.99
N VAL A 515 -11.41 -2.35 6.91
CA VAL A 515 -11.94 -1.84 5.64
C VAL A 515 -12.83 -2.88 4.99
N THR A 516 -12.35 -4.13 4.91
CA THR A 516 -13.11 -5.24 4.31
C THR A 516 -14.40 -5.50 5.07
N ARG A 517 -14.33 -5.54 6.41
CA ARG A 517 -15.51 -5.74 7.27
C ARG A 517 -16.50 -4.59 7.17
N THR A 518 -16.01 -3.36 7.11
CA THR A 518 -16.87 -2.17 6.97
C THR A 518 -17.58 -2.17 5.61
N ALA A 519 -16.85 -2.42 4.52
CA ALA A 519 -17.42 -2.46 3.18
C ALA A 519 -18.42 -3.61 2.96
N LEU A 520 -18.22 -4.76 3.61
CA LEU A 520 -19.11 -5.92 3.48
C LEU A 520 -20.32 -5.88 4.43
N LYS A 521 -20.13 -5.50 5.71
CA LYS A 521 -21.16 -5.64 6.75
C LYS A 521 -21.85 -4.34 7.14
N ARG A 522 -21.19 -3.19 7.02
CA ARG A 522 -21.66 -1.91 7.58
C ARG A 522 -22.23 -0.95 6.55
N ILE A 523 -22.07 -1.26 5.26
CA ILE A 523 -22.51 -0.42 4.14
C ILE A 523 -23.59 -1.16 3.33
N SER A 524 -24.76 -0.55 3.23
CA SER A 524 -25.87 -1.04 2.42
C SER A 524 -25.78 -0.49 0.99
N TRP A 525 -25.10 -1.22 0.10
CA TRP A 525 -24.86 -0.81 -1.30
C TRP A 525 -26.15 -0.56 -2.11
N ASN A 526 -27.22 -1.31 -1.82
CA ASN A 526 -28.51 -1.18 -2.49
C ASN A 526 -29.11 0.24 -2.33
N ASN A 527 -28.87 0.91 -1.20
CA ASN A 527 -29.36 2.28 -0.95
C ASN A 527 -28.74 3.32 -1.90
N TYR A 528 -27.61 2.96 -2.52
CA TYR A 528 -26.87 3.79 -3.46
C TYR A 528 -27.08 3.37 -4.93
N LYS A 529 -28.06 2.49 -5.20
CA LYS A 529 -28.34 1.94 -6.54
C LYS A 529 -27.16 1.14 -7.14
N ILE A 530 -26.35 0.52 -6.27
CA ILE A 530 -25.20 -0.30 -6.64
C ILE A 530 -25.47 -1.75 -6.25
N ASN A 531 -25.37 -2.68 -7.20
CA ASN A 531 -25.56 -4.11 -6.98
C ASN A 531 -24.23 -4.81 -6.72
N GLN A 532 -24.04 -5.33 -5.51
CA GLN A 532 -22.78 -5.93 -5.06
C GLN A 532 -22.34 -7.17 -5.85
N THR A 533 -23.25 -7.88 -6.52
CA THR A 533 -22.97 -9.14 -7.23
C THR A 533 -22.74 -8.96 -8.72
N GLN A 534 -23.46 -8.03 -9.36
CA GLN A 534 -23.42 -7.81 -10.80
C GLN A 534 -22.42 -6.72 -11.19
N ASP A 535 -22.32 -5.66 -10.39
CA ASP A 535 -21.48 -4.52 -10.71
C ASP A 535 -20.02 -4.81 -10.37
N LYS A 536 -19.11 -4.26 -11.19
CA LYS A 536 -17.68 -4.25 -10.92
C LYS A 536 -17.38 -3.06 -10.03
N ILE A 537 -17.24 -3.30 -8.73
CA ILE A 537 -17.02 -2.23 -7.74
C ILE A 537 -15.59 -2.32 -7.24
N GLY A 538 -14.87 -1.20 -7.26
CA GLY A 538 -13.57 -1.03 -6.63
C GLY A 538 -13.69 -0.09 -5.44
N VAL A 539 -13.35 -0.55 -4.24
CA VAL A 539 -13.30 0.28 -3.02
C VAL A 539 -11.85 0.45 -2.61
N PHE A 540 -11.38 1.69 -2.58
CA PHE A 540 -10.03 2.10 -2.22
C PHE A 540 -10.11 2.83 -0.88
N VAL A 541 -9.36 2.40 0.12
CA VAL A 541 -9.28 3.12 1.39
C VAL A 541 -7.83 3.22 1.81
N SER A 542 -7.36 4.43 2.05
CA SER A 542 -6.03 4.75 2.56
C SER A 542 -6.15 5.34 3.96
N ILE A 543 -5.49 4.70 4.92
CA ILE A 543 -5.39 5.17 6.30
C ILE A 543 -3.98 5.66 6.52
N VAL A 544 -3.86 6.93 6.92
CA VAL A 544 -2.58 7.61 7.10
C VAL A 544 -2.47 8.06 8.56
N SER A 545 -1.40 7.66 9.25
CA SER A 545 -1.17 8.01 10.67
C SER A 545 0.31 7.89 11.04
N THR A 546 0.72 8.58 12.10
CA THR A 546 2.02 8.33 12.75
C THR A 546 2.11 6.90 13.31
N LYS A 547 0.99 6.33 13.79
CA LYS A 547 0.95 5.02 14.45
C LYS A 547 -0.22 4.15 13.98
N ILE A 548 -0.06 3.38 12.91
CA ILE A 548 -1.06 2.39 12.43
C ILE A 548 -1.14 1.10 13.29
N PRO A 549 -2.30 0.76 13.88
CA PRO A 549 -2.47 -0.39 14.76
C PRO A 549 -2.62 -1.72 13.98
N PHE A 550 -1.49 -2.32 13.60
CA PHE A 550 -1.47 -3.64 12.97
C PHE A 550 -1.66 -4.74 14.02
N LYS A 551 -2.51 -5.74 13.72
CA LYS A 551 -2.73 -6.91 14.60
C LYS A 551 -1.65 -7.99 14.45
N GLY A 552 -1.08 -8.15 13.26
CA GLY A 552 -0.02 -9.12 12.96
C GLY A 552 1.37 -8.48 12.81
N THR A 553 2.43 -9.25 13.09
CA THR A 553 3.83 -8.83 12.91
C THR A 553 4.18 -8.50 11.45
N GLY A 554 3.49 -9.14 10.50
CA GLY A 554 3.64 -8.94 9.06
C GLY A 554 3.03 -7.63 8.52
N LYS A 555 2.30 -6.86 9.34
CA LYS A 555 1.58 -5.64 8.92
C LYS A 555 0.68 -5.86 7.70
N GLU A 556 -0.13 -6.91 7.75
CA GLU A 556 -0.96 -7.34 6.62
C GLU A 556 -2.41 -6.83 6.70
N TYR A 557 -2.89 -6.50 7.89
CA TYR A 557 -4.23 -5.95 8.11
C TYR A 557 -4.32 -5.09 9.37
N ILE A 558 -5.36 -4.25 9.39
CA ILE A 558 -5.74 -3.43 10.54
C ILE A 558 -6.97 -4.07 11.19
N GLY A 559 -6.90 -4.29 12.50
CA GLY A 559 -7.98 -4.94 13.26
C GLY A 559 -9.25 -4.09 13.33
N ASP A 560 -10.39 -4.76 13.45
CA ASP A 560 -11.72 -4.14 13.61
C ASP A 560 -12.06 -3.79 15.08
N ASP A 561 -11.09 -3.91 15.99
CA ASP A 561 -11.23 -3.61 17.40
C ASP A 561 -11.27 -2.12 17.71
N ILE A 562 -10.84 -1.29 16.75
CA ILE A 562 -10.74 0.16 16.92
C ILE A 562 -11.94 0.84 16.27
N SER A 563 -12.88 1.24 17.11
CA SER A 563 -14.16 1.80 16.70
C SER A 563 -14.04 3.15 15.98
N GLU A 564 -13.06 3.96 16.37
CA GLU A 564 -12.80 5.32 15.88
C GLU A 564 -12.40 5.26 14.40
N ILE A 565 -11.39 4.45 14.09
CA ILE A 565 -10.94 4.20 12.71
C ILE A 565 -12.08 3.61 11.88
N ALA A 566 -12.82 2.67 12.43
CA ALA A 566 -13.89 1.99 11.70
C ALA A 566 -15.07 2.93 11.39
N SER A 567 -15.40 3.85 12.30
CA SER A 567 -16.40 4.91 12.10
C SER A 567 -15.93 5.93 11.04
N ALA A 568 -14.66 6.32 11.08
CA ALA A 568 -14.06 7.21 10.09
C ALA A 568 -14.07 6.60 8.68
N VAL A 569 -13.66 5.33 8.55
CA VAL A 569 -13.70 4.58 7.29
C VAL A 569 -15.12 4.46 6.75
N LYS A 570 -16.09 4.14 7.62
CA LYS A 570 -17.50 4.07 7.23
C LYS A 570 -17.98 5.41 6.66
N SER A 571 -17.69 6.50 7.37
CA SER A 571 -18.09 7.85 6.97
C SER A 571 -17.46 8.25 5.63
N ALA A 572 -16.16 7.98 5.44
CA ALA A 572 -15.45 8.27 4.20
C ALA A 572 -16.02 7.51 2.99
N ILE A 573 -16.31 6.21 3.13
CA ILE A 573 -16.92 5.43 2.04
C ILE A 573 -18.34 5.91 1.75
N GLN A 574 -19.12 6.25 2.79
CA GLN A 574 -20.49 6.78 2.60
C GLN A 574 -20.49 8.07 1.77
N GLN A 575 -19.56 9.00 2.03
CA GLN A 575 -19.44 10.22 1.23
C GLN A 575 -19.14 9.92 -0.24
N CYS A 576 -18.22 9.00 -0.53
CA CYS A 576 -17.97 8.54 -1.90
C CYS A 576 -19.22 7.93 -2.56
N CYS A 577 -19.97 7.12 -1.82
CA CYS A 577 -21.20 6.50 -2.32
C CYS A 577 -22.30 7.52 -2.62
N ILE A 578 -22.43 8.58 -1.82
CA ILE A 578 -23.37 9.69 -2.07
C ILE A 578 -23.01 10.40 -3.38
N GLN A 579 -21.73 10.73 -3.58
CA GLN A 579 -21.26 11.35 -4.83
C GLN A 579 -21.50 10.45 -6.05
N LEU A 580 -21.25 9.15 -5.92
CA LEU A 580 -21.52 8.19 -6.99
C LEU A 580 -23.00 8.06 -7.30
N LYS A 581 -23.85 8.01 -6.27
CA LYS A 581 -25.31 7.91 -6.44
C LYS A 581 -25.83 9.01 -7.35
N SER A 582 -25.42 10.27 -7.12
CA SER A 582 -25.81 11.40 -7.96
C SER A 582 -25.41 11.19 -9.43
N LYS A 583 -24.18 10.71 -9.67
CA LYS A 583 -23.71 10.43 -11.03
C LYS A 583 -24.44 9.24 -11.69
N ILE A 584 -24.71 8.18 -10.93
CA ILE A 584 -25.41 6.97 -11.43
C ILE A 584 -26.84 7.32 -11.80
N VAL A 585 -27.55 8.06 -10.95
CA VAL A 585 -28.92 8.52 -11.22
C VAL A 585 -28.94 9.37 -12.49
N LYS A 586 -28.00 10.30 -12.64
CA LYS A 586 -27.88 11.13 -13.86
C LYS A 586 -27.66 10.28 -15.12
N LYS A 587 -26.81 9.25 -15.05
CA LYS A 587 -26.56 8.33 -16.18
C LYS A 587 -27.77 7.46 -16.51
N MET A 588 -28.49 6.97 -15.49
CA MET A 588 -29.71 6.20 -15.67
C MET A 588 -30.81 7.03 -16.33
N GLN A 589 -30.99 8.29 -15.88
CA GLN A 589 -31.96 9.22 -16.45
C GLN A 589 -31.63 9.59 -17.89
N ALA A 590 -30.36 9.88 -18.20
CA ALA A 590 -29.94 10.15 -19.58
C ALA A 590 -30.21 8.95 -20.51
N ARG A 591 -30.00 7.73 -20.01
CA ARG A 591 -30.33 6.51 -20.75
C ARG A 591 -31.84 6.34 -20.95
N GLU A 592 -32.64 6.59 -19.91
CA GLU A 592 -34.10 6.53 -19.99
C GLU A 592 -34.67 7.56 -20.96
N GLN A 593 -34.15 8.80 -20.95
CA GLN A 593 -34.47 9.83 -21.93
C GLN A 593 -34.13 9.39 -23.36
N GLN A 594 -32.94 8.81 -23.57
CA GLN A 594 -32.54 8.31 -24.89
C GLN A 594 -33.40 7.14 -25.36
N GLU A 595 -33.74 6.19 -24.46
CA GLU A 595 -34.64 5.08 -24.77
C GLU A 595 -36.06 5.57 -25.05
N ARG A 596 -36.56 6.56 -24.30
CA ARG A 596 -37.85 7.21 -24.55
C ARG A 596 -37.87 7.91 -25.89
N LYS A 597 -36.86 8.72 -26.22
CA LYS A 597 -36.73 9.37 -27.53
C LYS A 597 -36.71 8.35 -28.67
N ARG A 598 -35.95 7.26 -28.52
CA ARG A 598 -35.90 6.16 -29.49
C ARG A 598 -37.27 5.49 -29.66
N ASN A 599 -37.96 5.21 -28.56
CA ASN A 599 -39.28 4.59 -28.58
C ASN A 599 -40.31 5.52 -29.23
N LEU A 600 -40.36 6.80 -28.85
CA LEU A 600 -41.24 7.80 -29.45
C LEU A 600 -40.98 7.90 -30.95
N SER A 601 -39.71 8.03 -31.37
CA SER A 601 -39.32 8.09 -32.78
C SER A 601 -39.80 6.89 -33.59
N LYS A 602 -39.87 5.70 -32.99
CA LYS A 602 -40.40 4.49 -33.62
C LYS A 602 -41.91 4.55 -33.84
N TYR A 603 -42.67 5.20 -32.95
CA TYR A 603 -44.14 5.33 -33.05
C TYR A 603 -44.59 6.52 -33.91
N ILE A 604 -43.73 7.50 -34.19
CA ILE A 604 -44.04 8.65 -35.07
C ILE A 604 -44.67 8.21 -36.41
N PRO A 605 -44.08 7.28 -37.20
CA PRO A 605 -44.66 6.93 -38.50
C PRO A 605 -46.05 6.31 -38.38
N ASP A 606 -46.28 5.44 -37.39
CA ASP A 606 -47.57 4.77 -37.19
C ASP A 606 -48.65 5.77 -36.74
N ALA A 607 -48.31 6.66 -35.80
CA ALA A 607 -49.21 7.72 -35.34
C ALA A 607 -49.53 8.71 -36.47
N THR A 608 -48.53 9.07 -37.27
CA THR A 608 -48.72 9.95 -38.44
C THR A 608 -49.65 9.32 -39.46
N ASN A 609 -49.51 8.03 -39.73
CA ASN A 609 -50.41 7.30 -40.64
C ASN A 609 -51.84 7.31 -40.13
N ALA A 610 -52.06 6.90 -38.88
CA ALA A 610 -53.41 6.81 -38.31
C ALA A 610 -54.11 8.17 -38.28
N VAL A 611 -53.40 9.23 -37.88
CA VAL A 611 -53.95 10.60 -37.84
C VAL A 611 -54.24 11.10 -39.25
N TYR A 612 -53.34 10.85 -40.21
CA TYR A 612 -53.55 11.26 -41.60
C TYR A 612 -54.74 10.53 -42.26
N ASP A 613 -54.89 9.23 -42.00
CA ASP A 613 -56.00 8.43 -42.53
C ASP A 613 -57.35 8.94 -42.00
N VAL A 614 -57.45 9.24 -40.71
CA VAL A 614 -58.65 9.85 -40.10
C VAL A 614 -58.93 11.24 -40.71
N LEU A 615 -57.92 12.08 -40.84
CA LEU A 615 -58.05 13.41 -41.46
C LEU A 615 -58.50 13.31 -42.92
N LYS A 616 -58.02 12.31 -43.66
CA LYS A 616 -58.41 12.05 -45.04
C LYS A 616 -59.87 11.62 -45.16
N GLU A 617 -60.34 10.70 -44.31
CA GLU A 617 -61.76 10.30 -44.26
C GLU A 617 -62.68 11.46 -43.85
N MET A 618 -62.26 12.27 -42.89
CA MET A 618 -63.00 13.46 -42.47
C MET A 618 -63.08 14.52 -43.57
N ALA A 619 -61.98 14.75 -44.31
CA ALA A 619 -61.95 15.69 -45.44
C ALA A 619 -62.89 15.23 -46.57
N GLN A 620 -62.93 13.93 -46.88
CA GLN A 620 -63.87 13.36 -47.86
C GLN A 620 -65.34 13.49 -47.41
N SER A 621 -65.60 13.31 -46.13
CA SER A 621 -66.94 13.46 -45.53
C SER A 621 -67.43 14.91 -45.52
N HIS A 622 -66.52 15.87 -45.32
CA HIS A 622 -66.80 17.29 -45.39
C HIS A 622 -67.01 17.78 -46.83
N ALA A 623 -66.17 17.34 -47.78
CA ALA A 623 -66.30 17.66 -49.20
C ALA A 623 -67.64 17.15 -49.80
N SER A 624 -68.12 16.00 -49.32
CA SER A 624 -69.43 15.44 -49.71
C SER A 624 -70.64 16.08 -48.98
N LYS A 625 -70.43 17.15 -48.20
CA LYS A 625 -71.46 17.88 -47.41
C LYS A 625 -72.29 17.03 -46.45
N LYS A 626 -71.84 15.82 -46.08
CA LYS A 626 -72.57 14.90 -45.17
C LYS A 626 -72.55 15.34 -43.70
N LYS A 627 -71.56 16.12 -43.27
CA LYS A 627 -71.43 16.70 -41.92
C LYS A 627 -70.78 18.09 -42.01
N ARG A 628 -71.28 19.07 -41.25
CA ARG A 628 -70.67 20.41 -41.09
C ARG A 628 -69.82 20.44 -39.81
N TYR A 629 -68.59 20.95 -39.93
CA TYR A 629 -67.66 21.15 -38.83
C TYR A 629 -67.50 22.66 -38.54
N GLU A 630 -67.02 23.02 -37.35
CA GLU A 630 -66.79 24.42 -36.93
C GLU A 630 -65.69 25.11 -37.77
N GLU A 631 -65.67 26.44 -37.82
CA GLU A 631 -64.82 27.23 -38.75
C GLU A 631 -63.32 26.90 -38.65
N GLY A 632 -62.79 26.59 -37.46
CA GLY A 632 -61.38 26.22 -37.27
C GLY A 632 -61.02 24.85 -37.84
N ASP A 633 -61.88 23.86 -37.66
CA ASP A 633 -61.68 22.50 -38.16
C ASP A 633 -61.91 22.42 -39.68
N ALA A 634 -62.85 23.21 -40.19
CA ALA A 634 -63.14 23.32 -41.61
C ALA A 634 -61.93 23.81 -42.43
N ASP A 635 -61.12 24.70 -41.86
CA ASP A 635 -59.92 25.26 -42.52
C ASP A 635 -58.76 24.26 -42.58
N ILE A 636 -58.61 23.41 -41.56
CA ILE A 636 -57.64 22.30 -41.54
C ILE A 636 -58.04 21.23 -42.56
N LEU A 637 -59.32 20.86 -42.60
CA LEU A 637 -59.84 19.87 -43.56
C LEU A 637 -59.72 20.36 -45.02
N ARG A 638 -59.86 21.67 -45.25
CA ARG A 638 -59.58 22.30 -46.55
C ARG A 638 -58.10 22.22 -46.94
N LYS A 639 -57.19 22.49 -46.01
CA LYS A 639 -55.73 22.37 -46.26
C LYS A 639 -55.30 20.92 -46.50
N VAL A 640 -56.01 19.94 -45.95
CA VAL A 640 -55.81 18.51 -46.27
C VAL A 640 -56.33 18.17 -47.67
N SER A 641 -57.49 18.71 -48.07
CA SER A 641 -58.03 18.50 -49.43
C SER A 641 -57.17 19.15 -50.51
N ASP A 642 -56.55 20.29 -50.20
CA ASP A 642 -55.68 21.05 -51.11
C ASP A 642 -54.22 20.52 -51.10
N HIS A 643 -53.96 19.39 -50.44
CA HIS A 643 -52.65 18.75 -50.30
C HIS A 643 -51.54 19.61 -49.66
N LEU A 644 -51.91 20.66 -48.94
CA LEU A 644 -50.98 21.50 -48.16
C LEU A 644 -50.52 20.83 -46.86
N ILE A 645 -51.35 19.94 -46.30
CA ILE A 645 -50.99 19.09 -45.17
C ILE A 645 -50.76 17.68 -45.70
N THR A 646 -49.50 17.35 -45.95
CA THR A 646 -49.05 16.01 -46.34
C THR A 646 -48.63 15.19 -45.13
N LYS A 647 -48.55 13.87 -45.32
CA LYS A 647 -48.00 12.93 -44.35
C LYS A 647 -46.60 13.33 -43.86
N GLU A 648 -45.78 13.91 -44.73
CA GLU A 648 -44.42 14.37 -44.42
C GLU A 648 -44.43 15.62 -43.52
N THR A 649 -45.31 16.59 -43.77
CA THR A 649 -45.47 17.75 -42.87
C THR A 649 -45.95 17.37 -41.46
N LEU A 650 -46.85 16.38 -41.33
CA LEU A 650 -47.28 15.88 -40.03
C LEU A 650 -46.15 15.15 -39.31
N TYR A 651 -45.38 14.35 -40.04
CA TYR A 651 -44.20 13.66 -39.54
C TYR A 651 -43.18 14.67 -38.98
N GLU A 652 -42.81 15.69 -39.75
CA GLU A 652 -41.84 16.72 -39.32
C GLU A 652 -42.33 17.51 -38.10
N LYS A 653 -43.61 17.89 -38.06
CA LYS A 653 -44.16 18.61 -36.89
C LYS A 653 -44.20 17.75 -35.64
N LEU A 654 -44.52 16.45 -35.77
CA LEU A 654 -44.47 15.51 -34.65
C LEU A 654 -43.04 15.30 -34.17
N THR A 655 -42.06 15.19 -35.08
CA THR A 655 -40.64 15.09 -34.73
C THR A 655 -40.16 16.35 -33.99
N GLN A 656 -40.45 17.54 -34.51
CA GLN A 656 -40.09 18.80 -33.86
C GLN A 656 -40.75 18.96 -32.49
N HIS A 657 -41.98 18.47 -32.33
CA HIS A 657 -42.67 18.51 -31.05
C HIS A 657 -42.00 17.59 -30.01
N VAL A 658 -41.62 16.37 -30.42
CA VAL A 658 -40.86 15.46 -29.55
C VAL A 658 -39.52 16.07 -29.14
N GLU A 659 -38.82 16.74 -30.05
CA GLU A 659 -37.55 17.42 -29.74
C GLU A 659 -37.71 18.61 -28.79
N LYS A 660 -38.79 19.39 -28.93
CA LYS A 660 -39.11 20.48 -28.00
C LYS A 660 -39.46 19.98 -26.60
N VAL A 661 -40.26 18.93 -26.50
CA VAL A 661 -40.62 18.33 -25.20
C VAL A 661 -39.38 17.78 -24.51
N ASP A 662 -38.47 17.16 -25.25
CA ASP A 662 -37.18 16.71 -24.69
C ASP A 662 -36.34 17.89 -24.17
N TYR A 663 -36.33 19.03 -24.89
CA TYR A 663 -35.61 20.23 -24.48
C TYR A 663 -36.22 20.91 -23.24
N GLU A 664 -37.55 21.07 -23.19
CA GLU A 664 -38.26 21.64 -22.05
C GLU A 664 -38.11 20.78 -20.80
N MET A 665 -38.22 19.45 -20.93
CA MET A 665 -37.98 18.52 -19.82
C MET A 665 -36.53 18.56 -19.33
N ALA A 666 -35.55 18.74 -20.23
CA ALA A 666 -34.15 18.90 -19.85
C ALA A 666 -33.91 20.21 -19.07
N LEU A 667 -34.62 21.28 -19.43
CA LEU A 667 -34.57 22.58 -18.76
C LEU A 667 -35.20 22.52 -17.36
N GLU A 668 -36.40 21.95 -17.22
CA GLU A 668 -37.07 21.74 -15.94
C GLU A 668 -36.22 20.88 -14.99
N TYR A 669 -35.53 19.86 -15.51
CA TYR A 669 -34.64 19.02 -14.72
C TYR A 669 -33.42 19.79 -14.17
N ALA A 670 -32.81 20.66 -14.97
CA ALA A 670 -31.71 21.51 -14.53
C ALA A 670 -32.16 22.43 -13.37
N THR A 671 -33.40 22.93 -13.44
CA THR A 671 -33.98 23.76 -12.38
C THR A 671 -34.33 22.98 -11.11
N GLN A 672 -34.85 21.75 -11.21
CA GLN A 672 -35.24 20.94 -10.05
C GLN A 672 -34.07 20.32 -9.28
N THR A 673 -32.96 20.00 -9.95
CA THR A 673 -31.79 19.39 -9.31
C THR A 673 -30.95 20.38 -8.50
N GLY A 674 -31.33 21.66 -8.45
CA GLY A 674 -30.60 22.68 -7.70
C GLY A 674 -29.17 22.88 -8.22
N VAL A 675 -28.87 22.37 -9.42
CA VAL A 675 -27.67 22.74 -10.16
C VAL A 675 -27.89 24.18 -10.62
N ARG A 676 -27.68 25.13 -9.70
CA ARG A 676 -26.94 26.31 -10.10
C ARG A 676 -25.71 25.74 -10.79
N GLU A 677 -25.56 26.02 -12.08
CA GLU A 677 -24.22 26.00 -12.67
C GLU A 677 -23.30 26.55 -11.59
N GLU A 678 -22.27 25.80 -11.23
CA GLU A 678 -21.16 26.32 -10.42
C GLU A 678 -20.88 27.76 -10.90
N PRO A 679 -20.56 28.71 -10.02
CA PRO A 679 -20.20 30.05 -10.47
C PRO A 679 -19.16 29.86 -11.57
N ARG A 680 -19.54 30.22 -12.80
CA ARG A 680 -18.70 30.05 -13.99
C ARG A 680 -17.39 30.73 -13.63
N GLU A 681 -16.33 29.95 -13.45
CA GLU A 681 -15.02 30.53 -13.19
C GLU A 681 -14.68 31.37 -14.41
N ASP A 682 -14.65 32.68 -14.23
CA ASP A 682 -14.12 33.60 -15.21
C ASP A 682 -12.66 33.17 -15.49
N ILE A 683 -12.42 32.64 -16.68
CA ILE A 683 -11.07 32.31 -17.12
C ILE A 683 -10.40 33.62 -17.53
N TYR A 684 -9.72 34.25 -16.58
CA TYR A 684 -8.85 35.39 -16.85
C TYR A 684 -7.55 34.89 -17.49
N LEU A 685 -7.43 35.02 -18.81
CA LEU A 685 -6.13 34.95 -19.48
C LEU A 685 -5.37 36.23 -19.19
N GLN A 686 -4.43 36.17 -18.24
CA GLN A 686 -3.58 37.28 -17.88
C GLN A 686 -2.56 37.56 -19.00
N SER A 687 -2.60 38.77 -19.57
CA SER A 687 -1.52 39.28 -20.43
C SER A 687 -0.25 39.46 -19.59
N LEU A 688 0.88 39.04 -20.14
CA LEU A 688 2.19 39.08 -19.50
C LEU A 688 2.78 40.50 -19.42
N ASP A 689 2.17 41.52 -20.05
CA ASP A 689 2.61 42.90 -19.92
C ASP A 689 1.45 43.90 -19.91
N GLY A 690 1.55 44.84 -18.98
CA GLY A 690 0.51 45.81 -18.65
C GLY A 690 0.49 47.03 -19.57
N LYS A 691 -0.75 47.53 -19.75
CA LYS A 691 -1.18 48.76 -20.45
C LYS A 691 -1.37 48.63 -21.97
N GLY A 692 -2.50 48.03 -22.35
CA GLY A 692 -3.09 48.15 -23.69
C GLY A 692 -4.55 48.56 -23.58
N ASN A 693 -4.99 49.49 -24.43
CA ASN A 693 -6.41 49.89 -24.54
C ASN A 693 -7.23 48.65 -24.93
N PHE A 694 -8.38 48.42 -24.29
CA PHE A 694 -9.24 47.29 -24.63
C PHE A 694 -10.58 47.72 -25.21
N PHE A 695 -11.11 46.88 -26.09
CA PHE A 695 -12.47 46.96 -26.61
C PHE A 695 -13.28 45.74 -26.17
N ASP A 696 -14.47 46.00 -25.63
CA ASP A 696 -15.40 44.97 -25.20
C ASP A 696 -16.46 44.71 -26.27
N PHE A 697 -16.51 43.45 -26.73
CA PHE A 697 -17.58 42.94 -27.58
C PHE A 697 -18.54 42.10 -26.75
N HIS A 698 -19.79 42.57 -26.66
CA HIS A 698 -20.85 41.89 -25.91
C HIS A 698 -21.70 41.03 -26.84
N SER A 699 -21.72 39.72 -26.58
CA SER A 699 -22.68 38.76 -27.12
C SER A 699 -23.55 38.22 -25.98
N PRO A 700 -24.81 37.81 -26.22
CA PRO A 700 -25.66 37.20 -25.19
C PRO A 700 -25.09 35.89 -24.61
N ILE A 701 -24.01 35.34 -25.20
CA ILE A 701 -23.41 34.06 -24.82
C ILE A 701 -22.00 34.25 -24.21
N PHE A 702 -21.29 35.34 -24.52
CA PHE A 702 -19.95 35.63 -23.96
C PHE A 702 -19.60 37.12 -24.10
N VAL A 703 -18.67 37.60 -23.26
CA VAL A 703 -18.03 38.91 -23.41
C VAL A 703 -16.59 38.68 -23.85
N PHE A 704 -16.22 39.25 -24.99
CA PHE A 704 -14.89 39.14 -25.55
C PHE A 704 -14.18 40.49 -25.42
N ARG A 705 -13.16 40.54 -24.55
CA ARG A 705 -12.33 41.74 -24.34
C ARG A 705 -11.06 41.62 -25.16
N LEU A 706 -10.98 42.38 -26.24
CA LEU A 706 -9.78 42.46 -27.08
C LEU A 706 -8.86 43.54 -26.50
N PHE A 707 -7.67 43.16 -26.06
CA PHE A 707 -6.61 44.11 -25.70
C PHE A 707 -5.77 44.39 -26.96
N LEU A 708 -5.62 45.67 -27.34
CA LEU A 708 -4.78 46.13 -28.45
C LEU A 708 -3.33 46.31 -28.03
#